data_AF-A0A452DSV6-F1
#
_entry.id   AF-A0A452DSV6-F1
#
_cell.length_a   1.000
_cell.length_b   1.000
_cell.length_c   1.000
_cell.angle_alpha   90.00
_cell.angle_beta   90.00
_cell.angle_gamma   90.00
#
_symmetry.space_group_name_H-M   'P 1'
#
loop_
_entity.id
_entity.type
_entity.pdbx_description
1 polymer ?
#
loop_
_entity_poly.entity_id
_entity_poly.type
_entity_poly.pdbx_seq_one_letter_code
_entity_poly.pdbx_strand_id
1 'polypeptide(L)'
;PTLTPTPGQTDIRSLCSLHGVFDLSRCACSCEPGWGGPTCSDPAGAEGPPSSPPSAPGSCPDDCNDQGRCVRGRCVCFPGYTGPSCSWPSCPGDCHGRGRCVQGVCVCRSGFSGDDCSVRSCPRGCSQRGRCEDGRCVCNPGYSGEDCGVRSCPRDCSQRGRCENGRCVCNPGYTGDDCGVRSCPRGCSQKGRCEDGRCVCDPGYAGDDCGSRTCPWDCGEGGRCVDGRCVCWPGYAGEDCSTRTCPRDCRGRGRCEDGECICDPGYSGDDCGVRSCPGDCNQRGRCEDGRCVCWPGYSGPDCGARACPRDCRGRGRCENGVCVCHAGYSGEDCGVRSCPGDCRGRGRCESGRCVCWPGYTGRDCGTRACPGDCRGRGRCVDGRCVCNPGFAGDDCGSRRCPGDCRGRGRCEDGVCSCDLGYEGEDCGTRSCPRGCQGRGQCLEGRCVCDDGYEGEDCGVRRCPRDCNQRGVCQDGVCTCWEGFAGEDCGLRVCPSNCHRRGRCENGRCVCDSGYTGPSCATRTCPADCRGRGRCVQGVCVCHVGYSGEDCGQEEPPASACPGGCGPRELCRAGQCVCVEGFRGPDCAIQTCPGDCRGRGECHEGSCVCQDGYAGEDCGEGERTAFLSPESEAEEAPDLETEGASPPFTARVPSSSSAYDQRGLAPGQEYQVTVRALRGTSWGPPASKTITTSESWGCCWGWGVMGRK
;
A
#
# COMPACT_ATOMS: atom_id res chain seq x y z
N PRO A 1 -50.23 52.78 -55.60
CA PRO A 1 -50.63 52.95 -57.01
C PRO A 1 -50.58 54.43 -57.44
N THR A 2 -49.44 54.83 -58.02
CA THR A 2 -49.23 56.16 -58.61
C THR A 2 -49.41 56.08 -60.12
N LEU A 3 -50.22 56.98 -60.69
CA LEU A 3 -50.40 57.13 -62.13
C LEU A 3 -50.48 58.61 -62.48
N THR A 4 -49.61 59.05 -63.39
CA THR A 4 -49.62 60.37 -64.04
C THR A 4 -49.59 60.15 -65.56
N PRO A 5 -50.40 60.88 -66.35
CA PRO A 5 -50.40 60.74 -67.81
C PRO A 5 -49.38 61.69 -68.46
N THR A 6 -48.66 61.20 -69.47
CA THR A 6 -47.83 62.01 -70.38
C THR A 6 -48.52 62.16 -71.74
N PRO A 7 -48.58 63.37 -72.34
CA PRO A 7 -49.10 63.56 -73.69
C PRO A 7 -48.03 63.27 -74.75
N GLY A 8 -48.43 62.66 -75.86
CA GLY A 8 -47.57 62.48 -77.04
C GLY A 8 -47.58 63.73 -77.94
N GLN A 9 -46.42 64.11 -78.47
CA GLN A 9 -46.31 65.18 -79.47
C GLN A 9 -46.33 64.64 -80.91
N THR A 10 -47.09 65.29 -81.79
CA THR A 10 -47.04 65.10 -83.25
C THR A 10 -46.10 66.12 -83.88
N ASP A 11 -45.16 65.69 -84.73
CA ASP A 11 -44.28 66.60 -85.47
C ASP A 11 -45.04 67.30 -86.61
N ILE A 12 -44.88 68.62 -86.70
CA ILE A 12 -45.60 69.52 -87.61
C ILE A 12 -44.69 70.22 -88.64
N ARG A 13 -43.36 69.99 -88.61
CA ARG A 13 -42.42 70.68 -89.53
C ARG A 13 -42.51 70.21 -90.98
N SER A 14 -43.02 69.01 -91.22
CA SER A 14 -43.21 68.45 -92.57
C SER A 14 -44.26 69.17 -93.41
N LEU A 15 -45.17 69.94 -92.79
CA LEU A 15 -46.29 70.62 -93.47
C LEU A 15 -45.89 71.85 -94.30
N CYS A 16 -44.68 72.37 -94.12
CA CYS A 16 -44.16 73.58 -94.81
C CYS A 16 -42.90 73.29 -95.61
N SER A 17 -42.87 72.16 -96.32
CA SER A 17 -41.77 71.74 -97.21
C SER A 17 -40.37 71.74 -96.56
N LEU A 18 -40.29 71.67 -95.22
CA LEU A 18 -39.09 71.87 -94.39
C LEU A 18 -38.40 73.25 -94.52
N HIS A 19 -39.00 74.21 -95.24
CA HIS A 19 -38.49 75.58 -95.47
C HIS A 19 -39.37 76.66 -94.80
N GLY A 20 -40.02 76.28 -93.70
CA GLY A 20 -40.92 77.15 -92.94
C GLY A 20 -41.48 76.47 -91.69
N VAL A 21 -42.38 77.19 -91.00
CA VAL A 21 -43.08 76.70 -89.79
C VAL A 21 -44.59 76.82 -89.98
N PHE A 22 -45.35 75.79 -89.59
CA PHE A 22 -46.80 75.76 -89.74
C PHE A 22 -47.50 76.43 -88.55
N ASP A 23 -48.26 77.50 -88.79
CA ASP A 23 -49.07 78.16 -87.76
C ASP A 23 -50.45 77.52 -87.66
N LEU A 24 -50.61 76.65 -86.65
CA LEU A 24 -51.87 75.97 -86.31
C LEU A 24 -53.04 76.92 -86.00
N SER A 25 -52.80 78.18 -85.67
CA SER A 25 -53.86 79.17 -85.41
C SER A 25 -54.39 79.85 -86.69
N ARG A 26 -53.65 79.74 -87.80
CA ARG A 26 -53.98 80.37 -89.09
C ARG A 26 -54.01 79.39 -90.28
N CYS A 27 -53.66 78.12 -90.06
CA CYS A 27 -53.58 77.06 -91.07
C CYS A 27 -52.72 77.43 -92.30
N ALA A 28 -51.60 78.11 -92.05
CA ALA A 28 -50.70 78.61 -93.09
C ALA A 28 -49.23 78.49 -92.66
N CYS A 29 -48.32 78.42 -93.64
CA CYS A 29 -46.89 78.40 -93.39
C CYS A 29 -46.29 79.81 -93.30
N SER A 30 -45.35 80.02 -92.38
CA SER A 30 -44.39 81.12 -92.42
C SER A 30 -43.07 80.64 -93.02
N CYS A 31 -42.64 81.26 -94.12
CA CYS A 31 -41.50 80.81 -94.92
C CYS A 31 -40.18 81.46 -94.52
N GLU A 32 -39.09 80.73 -94.72
CA GLU A 32 -37.74 81.25 -94.55
C GLU A 32 -37.35 82.20 -95.71
N PRO A 33 -36.48 83.20 -95.48
CA PRO A 33 -36.16 84.20 -96.50
C PRO A 33 -35.61 83.60 -97.80
N GLY A 34 -36.21 84.01 -98.92
CA GLY A 34 -35.94 83.45 -100.26
C GLY A 34 -37.03 82.50 -100.76
N TRP A 35 -37.88 81.97 -99.87
CA TRP A 35 -39.02 81.13 -100.20
C TRP A 35 -40.36 81.86 -99.97
N GLY A 36 -41.37 81.44 -100.73
CA GLY A 36 -42.74 81.94 -100.69
C GLY A 36 -43.73 80.88 -101.20
N GLY A 37 -44.93 81.34 -101.53
CA GLY A 37 -46.08 80.46 -101.74
C GLY A 37 -46.68 79.96 -100.42
N PRO A 38 -47.92 79.42 -100.43
CA PRO A 38 -48.64 79.04 -99.21
C PRO A 38 -48.01 77.87 -98.42
N THR A 39 -47.12 77.11 -99.06
CA THR A 39 -46.41 75.94 -98.52
C THR A 39 -44.89 76.10 -98.46
N CYS A 40 -44.37 77.32 -98.73
CA CYS A 40 -42.93 77.61 -98.76
C CYS A 40 -42.16 76.77 -99.81
N SER A 41 -42.67 76.79 -101.03
CA SER A 41 -42.22 75.94 -102.13
C SER A 41 -41.68 76.71 -103.35
N ASP A 42 -41.87 78.05 -103.39
CA ASP A 42 -41.58 78.89 -104.56
C ASP A 42 -40.51 79.98 -104.27
N PRO A 43 -39.51 80.21 -105.13
CA PRO A 43 -38.66 81.42 -105.11
C PRO A 43 -39.28 82.56 -105.97
N ALA A 44 -39.19 83.84 -105.56
CA ALA A 44 -40.13 84.89 -106.03
C ALA A 44 -39.57 86.25 -106.56
N GLY A 45 -40.23 86.84 -107.59
CA GLY A 45 -40.26 88.31 -107.88
C GLY A 45 -40.50 88.81 -109.36
N ALA A 46 -41.53 89.68 -109.62
CA ALA A 46 -41.73 90.66 -110.77
C ALA A 46 -43.11 91.49 -110.72
N GLU A 47 -43.35 92.57 -111.54
CA GLU A 47 -44.40 93.69 -111.45
C GLU A 47 -45.67 93.67 -112.43
N GLY A 48 -46.63 94.63 -112.63
CA GLY A 48 -46.86 96.12 -112.37
C GLY A 48 -48.29 96.75 -112.73
N PRO A 49 -48.55 98.12 -112.76
CA PRO A 49 -49.89 98.78 -112.48
C PRO A 49 -50.58 99.86 -113.48
N PRO A 50 -51.23 101.07 -113.18
CA PRO A 50 -52.62 101.46 -113.65
C PRO A 50 -53.03 102.96 -114.06
N SER A 51 -54.36 103.28 -114.31
CA SER A 51 -55.17 104.60 -114.18
C SER A 51 -55.40 105.67 -115.36
N SER A 52 -56.46 106.56 -115.35
CA SER A 52 -56.60 108.01 -115.93
C SER A 52 -58.06 108.61 -116.27
N PRO A 53 -58.35 109.97 -116.43
CA PRO A 53 -59.73 110.60 -116.51
C PRO A 53 -60.19 111.72 -117.63
N PRO A 54 -60.58 113.06 -117.44
CA PRO A 54 -61.82 113.74 -118.06
C PRO A 54 -61.82 115.26 -118.61
N SER A 55 -62.93 115.88 -119.20
CA SER A 55 -63.38 117.38 -119.15
C SER A 55 -64.31 118.05 -120.27
N ALA A 56 -65.03 119.19 -119.96
CA ALA A 56 -65.34 120.47 -120.77
C ALA A 56 -66.82 121.08 -120.90
N PRO A 57 -67.08 122.44 -121.01
CA PRO A 57 -68.44 123.08 -120.94
C PRO A 57 -68.86 124.16 -122.01
N GLY A 58 -70.13 124.63 -122.01
CA GLY A 58 -70.55 125.86 -122.76
C GLY A 58 -72.03 126.31 -122.72
N SER A 59 -73.01 125.42 -122.55
CA SER A 59 -74.46 125.71 -122.53
C SER A 59 -75.07 125.58 -121.11
N CYS A 60 -76.38 125.84 -120.94
CA CYS A 60 -77.11 125.30 -119.78
C CYS A 60 -76.98 123.76 -119.82
N PRO A 61 -76.50 123.10 -118.74
CA PRO A 61 -76.32 121.65 -118.76
C PRO A 61 -77.67 120.93 -118.88
N ASP A 62 -77.79 120.06 -119.90
CA ASP A 62 -78.94 119.19 -120.16
C ASP A 62 -80.30 119.93 -120.23
N ASP A 63 -80.27 121.21 -120.63
CA ASP A 63 -81.37 122.19 -120.52
C ASP A 63 -82.18 122.11 -119.21
N CYS A 64 -81.48 121.87 -118.10
CA CYS A 64 -82.04 121.72 -116.75
C CYS A 64 -82.98 120.52 -116.55
N ASN A 65 -82.92 119.51 -117.42
CA ASN A 65 -83.69 118.26 -117.36
C ASN A 65 -85.22 118.45 -117.22
N ASP A 66 -85.77 119.58 -117.69
CA ASP A 66 -87.14 120.05 -117.46
C ASP A 66 -87.55 120.20 -115.97
N GLN A 67 -86.66 119.89 -115.00
CA GLN A 67 -86.88 120.02 -113.55
C GLN A 67 -86.36 121.34 -112.97
N GLY A 68 -86.06 122.31 -113.84
CA GLY A 68 -85.65 123.64 -113.48
C GLY A 68 -85.67 124.61 -114.66
N ARG A 69 -85.49 125.89 -114.38
CA ARG A 69 -85.50 126.95 -115.39
C ARG A 69 -84.07 127.43 -115.68
N CYS A 70 -83.63 127.33 -116.93
CA CYS A 70 -82.35 127.88 -117.37
C CYS A 70 -82.37 129.42 -117.29
N VAL A 71 -81.39 130.01 -116.58
CA VAL A 71 -81.19 131.46 -116.48
C VAL A 71 -79.69 131.76 -116.58
N ARG A 72 -79.27 132.45 -117.66
CA ARG A 72 -77.87 132.83 -117.93
C ARG A 72 -76.86 131.66 -117.81
N GLY A 73 -77.18 130.50 -118.38
CA GLY A 73 -76.27 129.34 -118.40
C GLY A 73 -76.26 128.51 -117.11
N ARG A 74 -77.11 128.81 -116.12
CA ARG A 74 -77.28 128.00 -114.90
C ARG A 74 -78.75 127.68 -114.64
N CYS A 75 -79.01 126.49 -114.12
CA CYS A 75 -80.34 126.03 -113.77
C CYS A 75 -80.81 126.52 -112.40
N VAL A 76 -82.13 126.72 -112.26
CA VAL A 76 -82.82 127.00 -110.99
C VAL A 76 -83.92 125.96 -110.82
N CYS A 77 -83.77 125.06 -109.85
CA CYS A 77 -84.54 123.82 -109.75
C CYS A 77 -85.90 123.98 -109.08
N PHE A 78 -86.83 123.10 -109.43
CA PHE A 78 -88.12 122.99 -108.73
C PHE A 78 -87.98 122.26 -107.38
N PRO A 79 -88.89 122.49 -106.42
CA PRO A 79 -88.81 121.88 -105.08
C PRO A 79 -88.71 120.36 -105.11
N GLY A 80 -87.84 119.81 -104.25
CA GLY A 80 -87.50 118.39 -104.22
C GLY A 80 -86.28 118.02 -105.07
N TYR A 81 -85.84 118.89 -105.99
CA TYR A 81 -84.67 118.68 -106.84
C TYR A 81 -83.55 119.71 -106.60
N THR A 82 -82.31 119.30 -106.81
CA THR A 82 -81.08 120.09 -106.64
C THR A 82 -79.99 119.66 -107.63
N GLY A 83 -78.82 120.31 -107.55
CA GLY A 83 -77.69 120.09 -108.45
C GLY A 83 -77.65 121.05 -109.65
N PRO A 84 -76.51 121.17 -110.35
CA PRO A 84 -76.30 122.20 -111.38
C PRO A 84 -77.15 122.02 -112.65
N SER A 85 -77.65 120.80 -112.91
CA SER A 85 -78.61 120.46 -113.97
C SER A 85 -79.99 120.02 -113.42
N CYS A 86 -80.25 120.23 -112.13
CA CYS A 86 -81.50 119.88 -111.44
C CYS A 86 -81.86 118.39 -111.41
N SER A 87 -80.86 117.51 -111.44
CA SER A 87 -81.01 116.06 -111.58
C SER A 87 -81.05 115.25 -110.27
N TRP A 88 -80.90 115.86 -109.09
CA TRP A 88 -80.74 115.13 -107.81
C TRP A 88 -81.89 115.37 -106.81
N PRO A 89 -82.51 114.32 -106.22
CA PRO A 89 -83.54 114.48 -105.19
C PRO A 89 -82.97 114.65 -103.76
N SER A 90 -83.70 115.36 -102.88
CA SER A 90 -83.29 115.67 -101.49
C SER A 90 -83.89 114.75 -100.40
N CYS A 91 -83.15 114.47 -99.32
CA CYS A 91 -83.59 113.64 -98.17
C CYS A 91 -84.10 114.44 -96.93
N PRO A 92 -84.90 113.83 -96.04
CA PRO A 92 -85.27 114.41 -94.74
C PRO A 92 -84.07 114.70 -93.84
N GLY A 93 -84.04 115.89 -93.24
CA GLY A 93 -83.09 116.29 -92.18
C GLY A 93 -81.59 116.19 -92.52
N ASP A 94 -81.23 115.97 -93.79
CA ASP A 94 -79.90 115.49 -94.23
C ASP A 94 -79.37 114.31 -93.38
N CYS A 95 -80.28 113.41 -92.97
CA CYS A 95 -80.02 112.27 -92.08
C CYS A 95 -79.28 112.67 -90.78
N HIS A 96 -79.48 113.91 -90.31
CA HIS A 96 -78.78 114.57 -89.21
C HIS A 96 -77.24 114.47 -89.25
N GLY A 97 -76.64 114.27 -90.43
CA GLY A 97 -75.21 113.98 -90.59
C GLY A 97 -74.77 112.62 -90.01
N ARG A 98 -75.72 111.78 -89.58
CA ARG A 98 -75.53 110.49 -88.88
C ARG A 98 -75.94 109.30 -89.73
N GLY A 99 -76.60 109.52 -90.87
CA GLY A 99 -76.83 108.53 -91.92
C GLY A 99 -76.21 108.91 -93.26
N ARG A 100 -76.53 108.14 -94.30
CA ARG A 100 -76.30 108.50 -95.71
C ARG A 100 -77.65 108.60 -96.43
N CYS A 101 -77.89 109.72 -97.11
CA CYS A 101 -79.01 109.90 -98.02
C CYS A 101 -78.85 108.98 -99.25
N VAL A 102 -79.87 108.20 -99.58
CA VAL A 102 -79.96 107.36 -100.78
C VAL A 102 -81.40 107.40 -101.29
N GLN A 103 -81.62 107.92 -102.50
CA GLN A 103 -82.93 107.97 -103.16
C GLN A 103 -84.08 108.56 -102.30
N GLY A 104 -83.77 109.55 -101.45
CA GLY A 104 -84.75 110.19 -100.55
C GLY A 104 -84.86 109.56 -99.15
N VAL A 105 -84.19 108.42 -98.89
CA VAL A 105 -84.24 107.69 -97.61
C VAL A 105 -82.88 107.74 -96.89
N CYS A 106 -82.90 107.77 -95.56
CA CYS A 106 -81.71 107.80 -94.72
C CYS A 106 -81.29 106.42 -94.21
N VAL A 107 -80.01 106.07 -94.37
CA VAL A 107 -79.41 104.83 -93.84
C VAL A 107 -78.43 105.17 -92.72
N CYS A 108 -78.74 104.79 -91.48
CA CYS A 108 -78.05 105.24 -90.27
C CYS A 108 -76.71 104.55 -89.99
N ARG A 109 -75.78 105.26 -89.35
CA ARG A 109 -74.53 104.69 -88.82
C ARG A 109 -74.79 103.87 -87.55
N SER A 110 -73.96 102.85 -87.32
CA SER A 110 -73.99 101.99 -86.14
C SER A 110 -74.06 102.78 -84.83
N GLY A 111 -75.04 102.44 -83.98
CA GLY A 111 -75.34 103.16 -82.74
C GLY A 111 -76.47 104.19 -82.86
N PHE A 112 -76.90 104.51 -84.09
CA PHE A 112 -78.03 105.39 -84.37
C PHE A 112 -79.15 104.69 -85.17
N SER A 113 -80.39 105.14 -84.96
CA SER A 113 -81.62 104.62 -85.56
C SER A 113 -82.69 105.72 -85.67
N GLY A 114 -83.87 105.38 -86.22
CA GLY A 114 -84.90 106.35 -86.61
C GLY A 114 -84.83 106.71 -88.10
N ASP A 115 -85.91 107.25 -88.63
CA ASP A 115 -86.09 107.63 -90.03
C ASP A 115 -85.22 108.82 -90.48
N ASP A 116 -84.79 109.65 -89.53
CA ASP A 116 -83.84 110.76 -89.70
C ASP A 116 -82.44 110.47 -89.09
N CYS A 117 -82.25 109.28 -88.51
CA CYS A 117 -81.07 108.84 -87.76
C CYS A 117 -80.76 109.60 -86.46
N SER A 118 -81.77 110.16 -85.78
CA SER A 118 -81.61 110.91 -84.52
C SER A 118 -81.39 110.06 -83.26
N VAL A 119 -81.93 108.83 -83.18
CA VAL A 119 -82.09 108.05 -81.93
C VAL A 119 -80.85 107.20 -81.60
N ARG A 120 -80.39 107.18 -80.34
CA ARG A 120 -79.28 106.32 -79.86
C ARG A 120 -79.74 104.91 -79.48
N SER A 121 -78.90 103.90 -79.73
CA SER A 121 -79.13 102.48 -79.37
C SER A 121 -78.31 102.02 -78.15
N CYS A 122 -78.90 101.22 -77.26
CA CYS A 122 -78.23 100.66 -76.06
C CYS A 122 -77.55 99.29 -76.28
N PRO A 123 -76.51 98.94 -75.50
CA PRO A 123 -75.88 97.62 -75.52
C PRO A 123 -76.88 96.48 -75.26
N ARG A 124 -77.01 95.54 -76.21
CA ARG A 124 -77.81 94.29 -76.11
C ARG A 124 -79.25 94.46 -75.58
N GLY A 125 -79.85 95.65 -75.70
CA GLY A 125 -81.15 95.94 -75.08
C GLY A 125 -81.16 95.72 -73.55
N CYS A 126 -80.04 95.96 -72.87
CA CYS A 126 -79.87 95.80 -71.42
C CYS A 126 -80.23 94.39 -70.89
N SER A 127 -80.00 93.36 -71.71
CA SER A 127 -80.29 91.94 -71.44
C SER A 127 -81.70 91.65 -70.94
N GLN A 128 -82.67 92.53 -71.21
CA GLN A 128 -84.03 92.53 -70.63
C GLN A 128 -84.06 92.58 -69.08
N ARG A 129 -82.95 93.00 -68.45
CA ARG A 129 -82.72 93.05 -66.98
C ARG A 129 -82.42 94.47 -66.48
N GLY A 130 -82.64 95.47 -67.33
CA GLY A 130 -82.52 96.88 -67.01
C GLY A 130 -83.20 97.77 -68.06
N ARG A 131 -83.30 99.06 -67.77
CA ARG A 131 -83.85 100.09 -68.66
C ARG A 131 -82.73 100.74 -69.49
N CYS A 132 -83.02 101.04 -70.76
CA CYS A 132 -82.16 101.82 -71.63
C CYS A 132 -82.45 103.33 -71.44
N GLU A 133 -81.43 104.12 -71.09
CA GLU A 133 -81.49 105.58 -70.93
C GLU A 133 -80.23 106.20 -71.56
N ASP A 134 -80.39 107.05 -72.59
CA ASP A 134 -79.34 107.69 -73.40
C ASP A 134 -78.13 106.78 -73.79
N GLY A 135 -78.42 105.54 -74.20
CA GLY A 135 -77.40 104.58 -74.60
C GLY A 135 -76.75 103.79 -73.45
N ARG A 136 -77.12 104.05 -72.19
CA ARG A 136 -76.67 103.33 -70.99
C ARG A 136 -77.79 102.45 -70.41
N CYS A 137 -77.41 101.36 -69.73
CA CYS A 137 -78.33 100.49 -69.02
C CYS A 137 -78.39 100.79 -67.51
N VAL A 138 -79.61 100.81 -66.97
CA VAL A 138 -79.92 100.95 -65.53
C VAL A 138 -80.53 99.63 -65.04
N CYS A 139 -79.83 98.91 -64.16
CA CYS A 139 -80.15 97.51 -63.86
C CYS A 139 -81.21 97.31 -62.77
N ASN A 140 -81.98 96.23 -62.90
CA ASN A 140 -82.97 95.81 -61.91
C ASN A 140 -82.30 95.34 -60.60
N PRO A 141 -82.96 95.45 -59.43
CA PRO A 141 -82.42 94.98 -58.15
C PRO A 141 -81.95 93.51 -58.20
N GLY A 142 -80.77 93.26 -57.63
CA GLY A 142 -80.11 91.95 -57.70
C GLY A 142 -79.30 91.68 -58.97
N TYR A 143 -79.26 92.63 -59.92
CA TYR A 143 -78.44 92.57 -61.14
C TYR A 143 -77.48 93.75 -61.26
N SER A 144 -76.38 93.56 -62.00
CA SER A 144 -75.32 94.53 -62.24
C SER A 144 -74.58 94.27 -63.57
N GLY A 145 -73.59 95.12 -63.90
CA GLY A 145 -72.84 95.07 -65.16
C GLY A 145 -73.42 96.00 -66.24
N GLU A 146 -72.64 96.26 -67.30
CA GLU A 146 -72.97 97.28 -68.31
C GLU A 146 -74.16 96.92 -69.22
N ASP A 147 -74.43 95.61 -69.39
CA ASP A 147 -75.62 95.08 -70.06
C ASP A 147 -76.61 94.43 -69.06
N CYS A 148 -76.42 94.63 -67.75
CA CYS A 148 -77.20 94.05 -66.66
C CYS A 148 -77.24 92.51 -66.58
N GLY A 149 -76.21 91.82 -67.12
CA GLY A 149 -76.11 90.36 -67.11
C GLY A 149 -75.64 89.70 -65.80
N VAL A 150 -75.03 90.44 -64.86
CA VAL A 150 -74.40 89.88 -63.64
C VAL A 150 -75.38 89.86 -62.46
N ARG A 151 -75.24 88.93 -61.50
CA ARG A 151 -76.12 88.77 -60.33
C ARG A 151 -75.39 89.05 -59.01
N SER A 152 -76.00 89.83 -58.12
CA SER A 152 -75.41 90.29 -56.85
C SER A 152 -75.44 89.24 -55.72
N CYS A 153 -74.49 89.32 -54.76
CA CYS A 153 -74.42 88.45 -53.57
C CYS A 153 -74.79 89.18 -52.24
N PRO A 154 -75.18 88.45 -51.18
CA PRO A 154 -75.47 89.01 -49.86
C PRO A 154 -74.25 89.71 -49.21
N ARG A 155 -74.42 90.97 -48.80
CA ARG A 155 -73.41 91.84 -48.13
C ARG A 155 -71.98 91.74 -48.70
N ASP A 156 -71.83 91.54 -50.01
CA ASP A 156 -70.53 91.33 -50.66
C ASP A 156 -69.66 90.26 -49.96
N CYS A 157 -70.31 89.18 -49.50
CA CYS A 157 -69.72 88.07 -48.75
C CYS A 157 -68.88 88.50 -47.52
N SER A 158 -69.28 89.62 -46.89
CA SER A 158 -68.60 90.27 -45.76
C SER A 158 -67.10 90.50 -45.97
N GLN A 159 -66.64 90.60 -47.23
CA GLN A 159 -65.23 90.62 -47.65
C GLN A 159 -64.42 89.38 -47.17
N ARG A 160 -65.11 88.29 -46.83
CA ARG A 160 -64.56 87.05 -46.25
C ARG A 160 -64.91 85.80 -47.07
N GLY A 161 -65.35 85.99 -48.31
CA GLY A 161 -65.62 84.95 -49.28
C GLY A 161 -65.75 85.50 -50.69
N ARG A 162 -65.85 84.61 -51.67
CA ARG A 162 -66.06 84.94 -53.09
C ARG A 162 -67.55 84.86 -53.45
N CYS A 163 -68.04 85.84 -54.22
CA CYS A 163 -69.36 85.78 -54.82
C CYS A 163 -69.36 84.88 -56.07
N GLU A 164 -70.20 83.83 -56.09
CA GLU A 164 -70.43 82.97 -57.24
C GLU A 164 -71.94 82.75 -57.47
N ASN A 165 -72.46 83.23 -58.61
CA ASN A 165 -73.88 83.10 -59.04
C ASN A 165 -74.96 83.57 -58.02
N GLY A 166 -74.58 84.44 -57.07
CA GLY A 166 -75.46 84.93 -56.00
C GLY A 166 -75.28 84.23 -54.64
N ARG A 167 -74.35 83.28 -54.52
CA ARG A 167 -73.96 82.61 -53.26
C ARG A 167 -72.54 83.00 -52.86
N CYS A 168 -72.27 83.06 -51.57
CA CYS A 168 -70.93 83.25 -51.03
C CYS A 168 -70.20 81.92 -50.80
N VAL A 169 -68.94 81.85 -51.22
CA VAL A 169 -67.99 80.75 -50.96
C VAL A 169 -66.95 81.28 -49.98
N CYS A 170 -66.97 80.81 -48.74
CA CYS A 170 -66.21 81.43 -47.65
C CYS A 170 -64.72 81.07 -47.67
N ASN A 171 -63.90 82.02 -47.24
CA ASN A 171 -62.46 81.83 -47.05
C ASN A 171 -62.22 80.85 -45.87
N PRO A 172 -61.09 80.10 -45.88
CA PRO A 172 -60.71 79.26 -44.75
C PRO A 172 -60.74 80.02 -43.42
N GLY A 173 -61.34 79.42 -42.39
CA GLY A 173 -61.60 80.07 -41.11
C GLY A 173 -62.97 80.74 -40.98
N TYR A 174 -63.77 80.81 -42.05
CA TYR A 174 -65.09 81.47 -42.07
C TYR A 174 -66.22 80.59 -42.63
N THR A 175 -67.44 80.86 -42.19
CA THR A 175 -68.68 80.13 -42.52
C THR A 175 -69.92 81.03 -42.38
N GLY A 176 -71.10 80.49 -42.69
CA GLY A 176 -72.37 81.23 -42.77
C GLY A 176 -72.65 81.81 -44.17
N ASP A 177 -73.90 82.14 -44.47
CA ASP A 177 -74.35 82.50 -45.83
C ASP A 177 -73.76 83.82 -46.38
N ASP A 178 -73.29 84.68 -45.48
CA ASP A 178 -72.56 85.92 -45.77
C ASP A 178 -71.07 85.87 -45.37
N CYS A 179 -70.57 84.68 -44.98
CA CYS A 179 -69.21 84.44 -44.48
C CYS A 179 -68.80 85.25 -43.23
N GLY A 180 -69.75 85.73 -42.43
CA GLY A 180 -69.49 86.51 -41.22
C GLY A 180 -69.02 85.72 -40.00
N VAL A 181 -69.23 84.39 -39.95
CA VAL A 181 -68.99 83.55 -38.76
C VAL A 181 -67.62 82.89 -38.81
N ARG A 182 -66.86 82.85 -37.70
CA ARG A 182 -65.58 82.13 -37.60
C ARG A 182 -65.78 80.63 -37.32
N SER A 183 -64.97 79.78 -37.97
CA SER A 183 -65.02 78.32 -37.79
C SER A 183 -63.97 77.82 -36.80
N CYS A 184 -64.39 77.08 -35.76
CA CYS A 184 -63.47 76.44 -34.82
C CYS A 184 -62.81 75.15 -35.36
N PRO A 185 -61.60 74.80 -34.91
CA PRO A 185 -60.90 73.57 -35.32
C PRO A 185 -61.74 72.32 -35.02
N ARG A 186 -61.95 71.49 -36.06
CA ARG A 186 -62.76 70.25 -36.04
C ARG A 186 -64.14 70.34 -35.36
N GLY A 187 -64.73 71.54 -35.22
CA GLY A 187 -65.96 71.72 -34.44
C GLY A 187 -65.81 71.32 -32.96
N CYS A 188 -64.61 71.52 -32.38
CA CYS A 188 -64.30 71.21 -30.98
C CYS A 188 -64.54 69.74 -30.59
N SER A 189 -64.39 68.81 -31.54
CA SER A 189 -64.52 67.36 -31.38
C SER A 189 -65.83 66.88 -30.73
N GLN A 190 -66.87 67.72 -30.70
CA GLN A 190 -68.10 67.51 -29.91
C GLN A 190 -67.82 67.32 -28.40
N LYS A 191 -66.76 67.95 -27.88
CA LYS A 191 -66.26 67.92 -26.49
C LYS A 191 -65.89 69.32 -25.97
N GLY A 192 -66.55 70.34 -26.49
CA GLY A 192 -66.37 71.73 -26.12
C GLY A 192 -67.23 72.68 -26.97
N ARG A 193 -67.33 73.94 -26.55
CA ARG A 193 -68.04 75.00 -27.26
C ARG A 193 -67.09 75.79 -28.17
N CYS A 194 -67.59 76.21 -29.32
CA CYS A 194 -66.91 77.14 -30.22
C CYS A 194 -67.21 78.59 -29.81
N GLU A 195 -66.18 79.36 -29.44
CA GLU A 195 -66.28 80.78 -29.04
C GLU A 195 -65.19 81.58 -29.79
N ASP A 196 -65.61 82.50 -30.68
CA ASP A 196 -64.77 83.30 -31.61
C ASP A 196 -63.67 82.54 -32.39
N GLY A 197 -63.92 81.26 -32.71
CA GLY A 197 -62.94 80.41 -33.44
C GLY A 197 -62.00 79.61 -32.53
N ARG A 198 -62.06 79.79 -31.20
CA ARG A 198 -61.39 78.95 -30.19
C ARG A 198 -62.36 77.94 -29.59
N CYS A 199 -61.85 76.78 -29.21
CA CYS A 199 -62.61 75.79 -28.46
C CYS A 199 -62.45 75.96 -26.94
N VAL A 200 -63.56 75.92 -26.22
CA VAL A 200 -63.64 75.89 -24.75
C VAL A 200 -64.11 74.49 -24.36
N CYS A 201 -63.23 73.69 -23.75
CA CYS A 201 -63.46 72.26 -23.58
C CYS A 201 -64.38 71.90 -22.41
N ASP A 202 -65.09 70.79 -22.55
CA ASP A 202 -65.90 70.20 -21.50
C ASP A 202 -65.01 69.61 -20.38
N PRO A 203 -65.49 69.55 -19.12
CA PRO A 203 -64.73 68.93 -18.02
C PRO A 203 -64.27 67.51 -18.34
N GLY A 204 -62.97 67.25 -18.16
CA GLY A 204 -62.33 66.00 -18.57
C GLY A 204 -61.68 66.00 -19.96
N TYR A 205 -61.74 67.13 -20.69
CA TYR A 205 -61.18 67.27 -22.04
C TYR A 205 -60.30 68.53 -22.19
N ALA A 206 -59.30 68.45 -23.08
CA ALA A 206 -58.31 69.49 -23.33
C ALA A 206 -57.74 69.42 -24.77
N GLY A 207 -56.88 70.39 -25.12
CA GLY A 207 -56.31 70.56 -26.46
C GLY A 207 -57.13 71.52 -27.34
N ASP A 208 -56.53 72.05 -28.41
CA ASP A 208 -57.13 73.15 -29.20
C ASP A 208 -58.41 72.76 -29.95
N ASP A 209 -58.65 71.46 -30.19
CA ASP A 209 -59.90 70.91 -30.71
C ASP A 209 -60.69 70.09 -29.67
N CYS A 210 -60.30 70.15 -28.39
CA CYS A 210 -60.84 69.38 -27.27
C CYS A 210 -60.83 67.84 -27.43
N GLY A 211 -60.01 67.30 -28.32
CA GLY A 211 -59.93 65.85 -28.58
C GLY A 211 -59.24 65.02 -27.50
N SER A 212 -58.47 65.64 -26.59
CA SER A 212 -57.65 64.92 -25.59
C SER A 212 -58.37 64.77 -24.26
N ARG A 213 -58.42 63.56 -23.69
CA ARG A 213 -58.92 63.33 -22.32
C ARG A 213 -57.86 63.69 -21.27
N THR A 214 -58.23 64.44 -20.24
CA THR A 214 -57.37 64.73 -19.08
C THR A 214 -57.39 63.56 -18.10
N CYS A 215 -56.26 63.29 -17.43
CA CYS A 215 -56.22 62.33 -16.32
C CYS A 215 -56.47 63.01 -14.97
N PRO A 216 -56.92 62.25 -13.94
CA PRO A 216 -56.83 62.72 -12.56
C PRO A 216 -55.36 63.00 -12.18
N TRP A 217 -55.12 64.15 -11.56
CA TRP A 217 -53.83 64.52 -10.93
C TRP A 217 -52.58 64.44 -11.83
N ASP A 218 -52.75 64.55 -13.15
CA ASP A 218 -51.69 64.58 -14.19
C ASP A 218 -50.68 63.40 -14.18
N CYS A 219 -50.92 62.36 -13.39
CA CYS A 219 -50.10 61.15 -13.26
C CYS A 219 -48.70 61.34 -12.63
N GLY A 220 -48.51 62.45 -11.89
CA GLY A 220 -47.29 62.77 -11.16
C GLY A 220 -46.01 62.78 -12.01
N GLU A 221 -44.85 62.65 -11.36
CA GLU A 221 -43.58 62.37 -12.05
C GLU A 221 -43.45 60.88 -12.43
N GLY A 222 -44.26 60.01 -11.82
CA GLY A 222 -44.15 58.56 -11.87
C GLY A 222 -44.91 57.86 -12.99
N GLY A 223 -45.62 58.58 -13.87
CA GLY A 223 -46.40 57.95 -14.94
C GLY A 223 -46.65 58.81 -16.17
N ARG A 224 -47.60 58.35 -16.99
CA ARG A 224 -48.14 59.09 -18.15
C ARG A 224 -49.64 58.87 -18.29
N CYS A 225 -50.36 59.93 -18.65
CA CYS A 225 -51.77 59.85 -19.01
C CYS A 225 -52.00 59.12 -20.35
N VAL A 226 -52.90 58.13 -20.35
CA VAL A 226 -53.39 57.40 -21.54
C VAL A 226 -54.91 57.22 -21.39
N ASP A 227 -55.69 57.78 -22.32
CA ASP A 227 -57.17 57.73 -22.37
C ASP A 227 -57.92 58.14 -21.08
N GLY A 228 -57.28 58.94 -20.22
CA GLY A 228 -57.82 59.37 -18.93
C GLY A 228 -57.51 58.43 -17.75
N ARG A 229 -56.57 57.48 -17.92
CA ARG A 229 -55.98 56.68 -16.84
C ARG A 229 -54.47 56.84 -16.83
N CYS A 230 -53.87 56.83 -15.64
CA CYS A 230 -52.42 56.85 -15.48
C CYS A 230 -51.81 55.47 -15.73
N VAL A 231 -50.70 55.46 -16.48
CA VAL A 231 -49.84 54.28 -16.68
C VAL A 231 -48.51 54.59 -16.04
N CYS A 232 -48.16 53.85 -14.99
CA CYS A 232 -46.98 54.13 -14.19
C CYS A 232 -45.70 53.59 -14.85
N TRP A 233 -44.60 54.32 -14.69
CA TRP A 233 -43.27 53.87 -15.08
C TRP A 233 -42.77 52.79 -14.11
N PRO A 234 -41.85 51.89 -14.53
CA PRO A 234 -41.25 50.91 -13.64
C PRO A 234 -40.63 51.59 -12.41
N GLY A 235 -40.99 51.13 -11.21
CA GLY A 235 -40.63 51.77 -9.94
C GLY A 235 -41.71 52.68 -9.35
N TYR A 236 -42.87 52.84 -10.00
CA TYR A 236 -44.00 53.64 -9.51
C TYR A 236 -45.33 52.87 -9.57
N ALA A 237 -46.24 53.21 -8.65
CA ALA A 237 -47.57 52.64 -8.49
C ALA A 237 -48.56 53.65 -7.84
N GLY A 238 -49.80 53.22 -7.62
CA GLY A 238 -50.92 54.09 -7.21
C GLY A 238 -51.78 54.51 -8.40
N GLU A 239 -52.98 55.04 -8.14
CA GLU A 239 -53.91 55.47 -9.20
C GLU A 239 -53.42 56.72 -9.96
N ASP A 240 -52.57 57.51 -9.32
CA ASP A 240 -51.89 58.72 -9.79
C ASP A 240 -50.40 58.50 -10.10
N CYS A 241 -49.90 57.27 -9.91
CA CYS A 241 -48.48 56.91 -10.02
C CYS A 241 -47.51 57.63 -9.05
N SER A 242 -47.98 58.23 -7.95
CA SER A 242 -47.11 58.93 -6.99
C SER A 242 -46.36 58.01 -6.02
N THR A 243 -46.76 56.74 -5.88
CA THR A 243 -46.15 55.82 -4.90
C THR A 243 -44.90 55.17 -5.49
N ARG A 244 -43.74 55.39 -4.89
CA ARG A 244 -42.48 54.73 -5.26
C ARG A 244 -42.47 53.28 -4.77
N THR A 245 -42.10 52.32 -5.63
CA THR A 245 -42.07 50.89 -5.31
C THR A 245 -40.63 50.36 -5.32
N CYS A 246 -40.24 49.62 -4.28
CA CYS A 246 -38.88 49.13 -4.16
C CYS A 246 -38.56 47.94 -5.10
N PRO A 247 -37.27 47.77 -5.50
CA PRO A 247 -36.83 46.66 -6.33
C PRO A 247 -37.24 45.28 -5.79
N ARG A 248 -38.00 44.53 -6.59
CA ARG A 248 -38.49 43.16 -6.31
C ARG A 248 -39.12 42.99 -4.91
N ASP A 249 -39.77 44.02 -4.36
CA ASP A 249 -40.35 44.03 -3.01
C ASP A 249 -39.33 43.63 -1.91
N CYS A 250 -38.08 44.08 -2.08
CA CYS A 250 -36.93 43.73 -1.23
C CYS A 250 -36.75 42.21 -1.02
N ARG A 251 -37.28 41.40 -1.96
CA ARG A 251 -37.42 39.92 -1.91
C ARG A 251 -38.03 39.38 -0.59
N GLY A 252 -38.78 40.20 0.14
CA GLY A 252 -39.26 39.88 1.49
C GLY A 252 -38.15 39.68 2.53
N ARG A 253 -37.03 40.43 2.41
CA ARG A 253 -35.83 40.37 3.29
C ARG A 253 -35.34 41.76 3.69
N GLY A 254 -36.27 42.68 3.84
CA GLY A 254 -36.03 44.08 4.16
C GLY A 254 -37.32 44.88 4.09
N ARG A 255 -37.24 46.15 4.53
CA ARG A 255 -38.34 47.11 4.49
C ARG A 255 -38.17 48.05 3.30
N CYS A 256 -39.26 48.29 2.58
CA CYS A 256 -39.32 49.33 1.56
C CYS A 256 -39.58 50.70 2.19
N GLU A 257 -38.69 51.67 1.96
CA GLU A 257 -38.86 53.08 2.33
C GLU A 257 -38.51 53.96 1.13
N ASP A 258 -39.45 54.79 0.66
CA ASP A 258 -39.33 55.72 -0.49
C ASP A 258 -38.71 55.15 -1.79
N GLY A 259 -38.81 53.83 -2.00
CA GLY A 259 -38.26 53.13 -3.17
C GLY A 259 -36.88 52.50 -2.96
N GLU A 260 -36.27 52.64 -1.78
CA GLU A 260 -35.04 51.99 -1.36
C GLU A 260 -35.32 50.84 -0.37
N CYS A 261 -34.50 49.77 -0.42
CA CYS A 261 -34.65 48.59 0.41
C CYS A 261 -33.70 48.62 1.63
N ILE A 262 -34.27 48.79 2.82
CA ILE A 262 -33.55 48.66 4.09
C ILE A 262 -33.50 47.18 4.48
N CYS A 263 -32.38 46.51 4.23
CA CYS A 263 -32.26 45.05 4.34
C CYS A 263 -32.20 44.52 5.78
N ASP A 264 -32.75 43.31 5.96
CA ASP A 264 -32.64 42.56 7.21
C ASP A 264 -31.18 42.17 7.53
N PRO A 265 -30.82 42.02 8.81
CA PRO A 265 -29.47 41.59 9.22
C PRO A 265 -29.02 40.30 8.51
N GLY A 266 -27.92 40.40 7.76
CA GLY A 266 -27.41 39.30 6.92
C GLY A 266 -27.79 39.42 5.43
N TYR A 267 -28.48 40.48 5.02
CA TYR A 267 -28.79 40.78 3.61
C TYR A 267 -28.29 42.18 3.19
N SER A 268 -28.14 42.38 1.89
CA SER A 268 -27.65 43.61 1.25
C SER A 268 -27.98 43.63 -0.25
N GLY A 269 -27.63 44.72 -0.93
CA GLY A 269 -27.97 44.97 -2.34
C GLY A 269 -29.29 45.72 -2.49
N ASP A 270 -29.53 46.24 -3.69
CA ASP A 270 -30.68 47.09 -4.07
C ASP A 270 -32.05 46.44 -3.85
N ASP A 271 -32.11 45.11 -3.81
CA ASP A 271 -33.32 44.33 -3.57
C ASP A 271 -33.18 43.32 -2.41
N CYS A 272 -32.19 43.51 -1.53
CA CYS A 272 -31.82 42.59 -0.44
C CYS A 272 -31.53 41.14 -0.89
N GLY A 273 -31.23 40.94 -2.17
CA GLY A 273 -30.91 39.65 -2.76
C GLY A 273 -29.51 39.11 -2.48
N VAL A 274 -28.58 39.95 -2.01
CA VAL A 274 -27.22 39.55 -1.66
C VAL A 274 -27.19 39.12 -0.19
N ARG A 275 -26.54 37.99 0.12
CA ARG A 275 -26.31 37.55 1.50
C ARG A 275 -25.01 38.19 2.02
N SER A 276 -25.14 39.07 3.01
CA SER A 276 -24.01 39.78 3.62
C SER A 276 -23.13 38.81 4.40
N CYS A 277 -21.83 38.83 4.16
CA CYS A 277 -20.87 38.00 4.87
C CYS A 277 -20.42 38.60 6.21
N PRO A 278 -20.04 37.77 7.21
CA PRO A 278 -19.48 38.25 8.47
C PRO A 278 -18.25 39.15 8.25
N GLY A 279 -18.30 40.37 8.81
CA GLY A 279 -17.18 41.32 8.81
C GLY A 279 -16.63 41.73 7.44
N ASP A 280 -17.44 41.63 6.37
CA ASP A 280 -16.98 41.77 4.97
C ASP A 280 -15.74 40.91 4.65
N CYS A 281 -15.70 39.71 5.25
CA CYS A 281 -14.56 38.79 5.19
C CYS A 281 -13.20 39.43 5.56
N ASN A 282 -13.22 40.48 6.41
CA ASN A 282 -12.07 41.29 6.81
C ASN A 282 -11.21 41.82 5.65
N GLN A 283 -11.78 41.92 4.43
CA GLN A 283 -11.06 42.17 3.17
C GLN A 283 -9.92 41.16 2.90
N ARG A 284 -10.08 39.92 3.38
CA ARG A 284 -9.12 38.80 3.33
C ARG A 284 -9.75 37.51 2.79
N GLY A 285 -10.87 37.65 2.09
CA GLY A 285 -11.63 36.56 1.51
C GLY A 285 -12.65 37.06 0.49
N ARG A 286 -13.32 36.14 -0.19
CA ARG A 286 -14.48 36.41 -1.04
C ARG A 286 -15.75 36.01 -0.31
N CYS A 287 -16.82 36.80 -0.42
CA CYS A 287 -18.15 36.39 0.02
C CYS A 287 -18.81 35.47 -1.02
N GLU A 288 -19.27 34.30 -0.60
CA GLU A 288 -20.05 33.35 -1.40
C GLU A 288 -21.27 32.90 -0.58
N ASP A 289 -22.48 33.24 -1.05
CA ASP A 289 -23.78 32.92 -0.40
C ASP A 289 -23.86 33.21 1.11
N GLY A 290 -23.22 34.27 1.59
CA GLY A 290 -23.21 34.68 3.00
C GLY A 290 -22.16 33.97 3.86
N ARG A 291 -21.24 33.21 3.24
CA ARG A 291 -20.07 32.59 3.87
C ARG A 291 -18.79 33.15 3.26
N CYS A 292 -17.79 33.40 4.10
CA CYS A 292 -16.47 33.80 3.62
C CYS A 292 -15.65 32.61 3.12
N VAL A 293 -15.02 32.79 1.96
CA VAL A 293 -13.97 31.94 1.37
C VAL A 293 -12.64 32.68 1.50
N CYS A 294 -11.86 32.31 2.50
CA CYS A 294 -10.65 33.05 2.85
C CYS A 294 -9.52 32.88 1.84
N TRP A 295 -8.74 33.93 1.64
CA TRP A 295 -7.52 33.89 0.85
C TRP A 295 -6.42 33.09 1.57
N PRO A 296 -5.42 32.57 0.85
CA PRO A 296 -4.31 31.82 1.45
C PRO A 296 -3.65 32.58 2.61
N GLY A 297 -3.51 31.91 3.75
CA GLY A 297 -2.98 32.51 4.98
C GLY A 297 -4.04 33.06 5.94
N TYR A 298 -5.33 33.00 5.61
CA TYR A 298 -6.43 33.45 6.48
C TYR A 298 -7.51 32.38 6.70
N SER A 299 -8.19 32.44 7.84
CA SER A 299 -9.19 31.48 8.31
C SER A 299 -10.19 32.12 9.28
N GLY A 300 -11.20 31.35 9.70
CA GLY A 300 -12.32 31.84 10.53
C GLY A 300 -13.56 32.17 9.71
N PRO A 301 -14.72 32.43 10.36
CA PRO A 301 -16.00 32.67 9.69
C PRO A 301 -16.03 34.00 8.90
N ASP A 302 -15.14 34.91 9.26
CA ASP A 302 -14.97 36.27 8.74
C ASP A 302 -13.57 36.49 8.13
N CYS A 303 -12.73 35.45 8.02
CA CYS A 303 -11.33 35.52 7.60
C CYS A 303 -10.43 36.47 8.42
N GLY A 304 -10.82 36.84 9.65
CA GLY A 304 -10.02 37.70 10.53
C GLY A 304 -8.80 36.99 11.14
N ALA A 305 -8.83 35.67 11.28
CA ALA A 305 -7.72 34.90 11.83
C ALA A 305 -6.67 34.55 10.76
N ARG A 306 -5.40 34.45 11.17
CA ARG A 306 -4.35 33.87 10.32
C ARG A 306 -4.46 32.35 10.33
N ALA A 307 -4.47 31.74 9.15
CA ALA A 307 -4.46 30.29 9.00
C ALA A 307 -3.08 29.73 9.38
N CYS A 308 -3.07 28.73 10.26
CA CYS A 308 -1.85 27.99 10.58
C CYS A 308 -1.58 26.85 9.58
N PRO A 309 -0.31 26.46 9.37
CA PRO A 309 0.07 25.33 8.52
C PRO A 309 -0.70 24.06 8.87
N ARG A 310 -1.49 23.56 7.90
CA ARG A 310 -2.36 22.37 8.02
C ARG A 310 -3.18 22.28 9.31
N ASP A 311 -3.65 23.42 9.82
CA ASP A 311 -4.38 23.54 11.11
C ASP A 311 -3.65 22.85 12.28
N CYS A 312 -2.31 22.96 12.31
CA CYS A 312 -1.42 22.31 13.27
C CYS A 312 -1.64 20.79 13.38
N ARG A 313 -2.23 20.16 12.35
CA ARG A 313 -2.61 18.74 12.25
C ARG A 313 -3.43 18.24 13.46
N GLY A 314 -4.17 19.14 14.13
CA GLY A 314 -4.89 18.85 15.38
C GLY A 314 -3.99 18.50 16.58
N ARG A 315 -2.72 18.95 16.56
CA ARG A 315 -1.65 18.58 17.51
C ARG A 315 -0.91 19.80 18.07
N GLY A 316 -1.48 20.99 17.92
CA GLY A 316 -0.98 22.24 18.45
C GLY A 316 -2.06 23.31 18.44
N ARG A 317 -1.83 24.39 19.18
CA ARG A 317 -2.66 25.60 19.16
C ARG A 317 -2.18 26.52 18.05
N CYS A 318 -3.09 27.06 17.25
CA CYS A 318 -2.77 28.12 16.30
C CYS A 318 -2.66 29.47 17.02
N GLU A 319 -1.51 30.15 16.92
CA GLU A 319 -1.28 31.48 17.48
C GLU A 319 -0.69 32.40 16.40
N ASN A 320 -1.47 33.39 15.94
CA ASN A 320 -1.07 34.38 14.93
C ASN A 320 -0.55 33.81 13.59
N GLY A 321 -0.90 32.56 13.25
CA GLY A 321 -0.42 31.85 12.05
C GLY A 321 0.76 30.88 12.31
N VAL A 322 1.26 30.81 13.55
CA VAL A 322 2.30 29.86 13.99
C VAL A 322 1.68 28.76 14.85
N CYS A 323 2.12 27.52 14.68
CA CYS A 323 1.66 26.39 15.49
C CYS A 323 2.47 26.21 16.78
N VAL A 324 1.81 26.39 17.92
CA VAL A 324 2.36 26.05 19.25
C VAL A 324 2.01 24.59 19.57
N CYS A 325 2.97 23.69 19.32
CA CYS A 325 2.73 22.25 19.38
C CYS A 325 2.49 21.72 20.79
N HIS A 326 1.61 20.73 20.90
CA HIS A 326 1.40 19.98 22.13
C HIS A 326 2.60 19.08 22.45
N ALA A 327 2.77 18.72 23.73
CA ALA A 327 3.90 17.92 24.19
C ALA A 327 4.07 16.61 23.38
N GLY A 328 5.27 16.37 22.87
CA GLY A 328 5.57 15.25 21.97
C GLY A 328 5.40 15.55 20.48
N TYR A 329 5.11 16.80 20.09
CA TYR A 329 5.04 17.24 18.69
C TYR A 329 5.88 18.50 18.41
N SER A 330 6.29 18.68 17.14
CA SER A 330 7.14 19.77 16.66
C SER A 330 7.04 19.93 15.13
N GLY A 331 7.77 20.91 14.58
CA GLY A 331 7.68 21.34 13.18
C GLY A 331 6.54 22.34 12.96
N GLU A 332 6.56 23.05 11.83
CA GLU A 332 5.67 24.19 11.54
C GLU A 332 4.17 23.85 11.55
N ASP A 333 3.81 22.56 11.35
CA ASP A 333 2.44 22.06 11.38
C ASP A 333 2.19 20.99 12.47
N CYS A 334 3.10 20.87 13.44
CA CYS A 334 3.08 19.87 14.52
C CYS A 334 2.98 18.40 14.06
N GLY A 335 3.32 18.09 12.80
CA GLY A 335 3.34 16.72 12.29
C GLY A 335 4.57 15.90 12.67
N VAL A 336 5.66 16.52 13.11
CA VAL A 336 6.85 15.80 13.58
C VAL A 336 6.61 15.34 15.01
N ARG A 337 6.80 14.04 15.29
CA ARG A 337 6.71 13.50 16.64
C ARG A 337 8.04 13.73 17.35
N SER A 338 8.08 14.67 18.28
CA SER A 338 9.27 15.01 19.08
C SER A 338 9.69 13.83 19.94
N CYS A 339 10.97 13.47 19.89
CA CYS A 339 11.51 12.46 20.78
C CYS A 339 11.75 13.00 22.20
N PRO A 340 11.60 12.16 23.24
CA PRO A 340 11.85 12.57 24.61
C PRO A 340 13.31 12.99 24.79
N GLY A 341 13.53 14.18 25.36
CA GLY A 341 14.85 14.74 25.63
C GLY A 341 15.75 14.94 24.39
N ASP A 342 15.17 14.99 23.19
CA ASP A 342 15.88 14.94 21.89
C ASP A 342 16.94 13.82 21.81
N CYS A 343 16.60 12.66 22.39
CA CYS A 343 17.50 11.51 22.52
C CYS A 343 18.86 11.85 23.17
N ARG A 344 18.94 12.95 23.94
CA ARG A 344 20.15 13.51 24.59
C ARG A 344 21.34 13.73 23.64
N GLY A 345 21.10 13.87 22.33
CA GLY A 345 22.15 13.85 21.30
C GLY A 345 22.87 12.49 21.16
N ARG A 346 22.32 11.42 21.76
CA ARG A 346 22.90 10.07 21.87
C ARG A 346 22.06 9.01 21.14
N GLY A 347 21.17 9.44 20.24
CA GLY A 347 20.41 8.59 19.33
C GLY A 347 19.77 9.39 18.21
N ARG A 348 19.19 8.68 17.24
CA ARG A 348 18.34 9.22 16.18
C ARG A 348 16.87 9.22 16.63
N CYS A 349 16.13 10.28 16.34
CA CYS A 349 14.68 10.29 16.51
C CYS A 349 13.97 9.61 15.33
N GLU A 350 13.19 8.56 15.59
CA GLU A 350 12.34 7.89 14.60
C GLU A 350 10.88 7.86 15.10
N SER A 351 10.00 8.64 14.45
CA SER A 351 8.56 8.68 14.72
C SER A 351 8.17 8.89 16.21
N GLY A 352 8.97 9.62 16.98
CA GLY A 352 8.75 9.90 18.41
C GLY A 352 9.39 8.88 19.36
N ARG A 353 10.15 7.90 18.84
CA ARG A 353 10.98 6.95 19.60
C ARG A 353 12.46 7.22 19.32
N CYS A 354 13.29 7.18 20.35
CA CYS A 354 14.74 7.21 20.17
C CYS A 354 15.29 5.84 19.75
N VAL A 355 16.12 5.84 18.71
CA VAL A 355 17.01 4.74 18.33
C VAL A 355 18.41 5.14 18.79
N CYS A 356 18.89 4.52 19.87
CA CYS A 356 20.13 4.94 20.51
C CYS A 356 21.37 4.54 19.71
N TRP A 357 22.40 5.39 19.74
CA TRP A 357 23.72 5.04 19.21
C TRP A 357 24.38 3.95 20.07
N PRO A 358 25.33 3.17 19.52
CA PRO A 358 26.04 2.13 20.25
C PRO A 358 26.59 2.63 21.59
N GLY A 359 26.41 1.84 22.65
CA GLY A 359 26.77 2.21 24.02
C GLY A 359 25.69 2.99 24.79
N TYR A 360 24.52 3.27 24.19
CA TYR A 360 23.40 3.95 24.86
C TYR A 360 22.07 3.17 24.78
N THR A 361 21.23 3.36 25.79
CA THR A 361 19.92 2.72 25.95
C THR A 361 18.99 3.62 26.79
N GLY A 362 17.76 3.15 27.03
CA GLY A 362 16.72 3.91 27.72
C GLY A 362 15.89 4.79 26.77
N ARG A 363 14.78 5.33 27.29
CA ARG A 363 13.73 5.98 26.48
C ARG A 363 14.20 7.23 25.73
N ASP A 364 15.16 7.96 26.30
CA ASP A 364 15.78 9.17 25.76
C ASP A 364 17.29 8.98 25.45
N CYS A 365 17.78 7.74 25.42
CA CYS A 365 19.21 7.41 25.29
C CYS A 365 20.14 8.03 26.35
N GLY A 366 19.60 8.46 27.50
CA GLY A 366 20.37 8.98 28.62
C GLY A 366 21.14 7.93 29.42
N THR A 367 20.84 6.63 29.26
CA THR A 367 21.49 5.54 30.01
C THR A 367 22.61 4.91 29.18
N ARG A 368 23.78 4.66 29.78
CA ARG A 368 24.82 3.83 29.14
C ARG A 368 24.37 2.37 29.07
N ALA A 369 24.48 1.75 27.91
CA ALA A 369 24.22 0.32 27.73
C ALA A 369 25.40 -0.50 28.26
N CYS A 370 25.12 -1.63 28.92
CA CYS A 370 26.14 -2.57 29.35
C CYS A 370 26.37 -3.70 28.32
N PRO A 371 27.58 -4.30 28.29
CA PRO A 371 27.85 -5.48 27.47
C PRO A 371 26.82 -6.60 27.71
N GLY A 372 26.21 -7.10 26.63
CA GLY A 372 25.27 -8.24 26.68
C GLY A 372 24.06 -8.09 27.61
N ASP A 373 23.71 -6.87 28.03
CA ASP A 373 22.78 -6.59 29.15
C ASP A 373 23.09 -7.39 30.42
N CYS A 374 24.38 -7.57 30.70
CA CYS A 374 24.92 -8.41 31.78
C CYS A 374 24.38 -9.85 31.76
N ARG A 375 23.90 -10.34 30.61
CA ARG A 375 23.25 -11.65 30.37
C ARG A 375 22.12 -11.99 31.34
N GLY A 376 21.51 -10.99 31.98
CA GLY A 376 20.57 -11.18 33.10
C GLY A 376 21.20 -11.74 34.39
N ARG A 377 22.53 -11.81 34.46
CA ARG A 377 23.36 -12.39 35.55
C ARG A 377 24.14 -11.34 36.33
N GLY A 378 23.77 -10.07 36.20
CA GLY A 378 24.35 -8.95 36.91
C GLY A 378 23.53 -7.68 36.75
N ARG A 379 23.92 -6.63 37.48
CA ARG A 379 23.31 -5.30 37.40
C ARG A 379 24.18 -4.37 36.55
N CYS A 380 23.58 -3.71 35.56
CA CYS A 380 24.25 -2.64 34.83
C CYS A 380 24.42 -1.38 35.70
N VAL A 381 25.65 -0.89 35.83
CA VAL A 381 26.01 0.33 36.58
C VAL A 381 26.95 1.18 35.72
N ASP A 382 26.42 2.29 35.21
CA ASP A 382 27.11 3.26 34.32
C ASP A 382 27.85 2.63 33.12
N GLY A 383 27.25 1.62 32.48
CA GLY A 383 27.82 0.92 31.32
C GLY A 383 28.77 -0.22 31.65
N ARG A 384 29.05 -0.50 32.94
CA ARG A 384 29.78 -1.69 33.39
C ARG A 384 28.85 -2.65 34.14
N CYS A 385 29.01 -3.95 33.91
CA CYS A 385 28.28 -4.96 34.67
C CYS A 385 28.87 -5.20 36.06
N VAL A 386 27.99 -5.31 37.05
CA VAL A 386 28.29 -5.80 38.40
C VAL A 386 27.63 -7.17 38.54
N CYS A 387 28.42 -8.24 38.45
CA CYS A 387 27.90 -9.60 38.36
C CYS A 387 27.31 -10.11 39.68
N ASN A 388 26.31 -10.98 39.55
CA ASN A 388 25.76 -11.74 40.66
C ASN A 388 26.81 -12.76 41.18
N PRO A 389 26.70 -13.22 42.44
CA PRO A 389 27.56 -14.28 42.96
C PRO A 389 27.60 -15.50 42.04
N GLY A 390 28.81 -16.06 41.84
CA GLY A 390 29.04 -17.16 40.91
C GLY A 390 29.26 -16.76 39.44
N PHE A 391 29.20 -15.47 39.09
CA PHE A 391 29.44 -14.97 37.72
C PHE A 391 30.53 -13.88 37.65
N ALA A 392 31.17 -13.76 36.49
CA ALA A 392 32.30 -12.88 36.21
C ALA A 392 32.39 -12.53 34.70
N GLY A 393 33.34 -11.66 34.34
CA GLY A 393 33.51 -11.15 32.97
C GLY A 393 32.66 -9.91 32.68
N ASP A 394 33.00 -9.18 31.61
CA ASP A 394 32.44 -7.84 31.34
C ASP A 394 30.93 -7.82 31.04
N ASP A 395 30.37 -8.95 30.61
CA ASP A 395 28.93 -9.18 30.42
C ASP A 395 28.33 -10.19 31.41
N CYS A 396 29.06 -10.62 32.43
CA CYS A 396 28.67 -11.68 33.38
C CYS A 396 28.31 -13.05 32.74
N GLY A 397 28.80 -13.32 31.52
CA GLY A 397 28.62 -14.61 30.86
C GLY A 397 29.45 -15.73 31.49
N SER A 398 30.63 -15.44 32.02
CA SER A 398 31.52 -16.43 32.64
C SER A 398 31.02 -16.83 34.02
N ARG A 399 31.07 -18.13 34.34
CA ARG A 399 30.99 -18.58 35.74
C ARG A 399 32.30 -18.33 36.46
N ARG A 400 32.24 -18.06 37.77
CA ARG A 400 33.41 -17.91 38.64
C ARG A 400 33.65 -19.22 39.40
N CYS A 401 34.86 -19.76 39.29
CA CYS A 401 35.23 -20.99 39.98
C CYS A 401 35.62 -20.78 41.45
N PRO A 402 35.53 -21.82 42.30
CA PRO A 402 36.01 -21.77 43.69
C PRO A 402 37.45 -21.28 43.79
N GLY A 403 37.70 -20.32 44.69
CA GLY A 403 39.04 -19.77 44.96
C GLY A 403 39.80 -19.19 43.74
N ASP A 404 39.11 -18.91 42.63
CA ASP A 404 39.71 -18.68 41.31
C ASP A 404 40.78 -19.74 40.94
N CYS A 405 40.52 -21.01 41.29
CA CYS A 405 41.39 -22.18 41.17
C CYS A 405 42.79 -22.01 41.80
N ARG A 406 42.95 -21.08 42.75
CA ARG A 406 44.19 -20.74 43.47
C ARG A 406 45.40 -20.45 42.58
N GLY A 407 45.19 -20.20 41.28
CA GLY A 407 46.26 -20.12 40.27
C GLY A 407 46.97 -21.45 39.98
N ARG A 408 46.31 -22.60 40.19
CA ARG A 408 46.85 -23.98 40.04
C ARG A 408 45.89 -24.89 39.27
N GLY A 409 45.17 -24.31 38.32
CA GLY A 409 44.19 -24.99 37.49
C GLY A 409 43.43 -24.04 36.59
N ARG A 410 42.73 -24.60 35.61
CA ARG A 410 41.90 -23.88 34.63
C ARG A 410 40.44 -23.88 35.08
N CYS A 411 39.82 -22.69 35.10
CA CYS A 411 38.39 -22.55 35.36
C CYS A 411 37.58 -22.89 34.10
N GLU A 412 36.76 -23.94 34.16
CA GLU A 412 35.90 -24.41 33.06
C GLU A 412 34.45 -24.53 33.57
N ASP A 413 33.56 -23.68 33.06
CA ASP A 413 32.13 -23.58 33.42
C ASP A 413 31.80 -23.61 34.94
N GLY A 414 32.70 -23.08 35.77
CA GLY A 414 32.54 -22.97 37.23
C GLY A 414 33.24 -24.08 38.03
N VAL A 415 33.84 -25.07 37.36
CA VAL A 415 34.63 -26.15 37.96
C VAL A 415 36.12 -25.88 37.71
N CYS A 416 36.99 -26.20 38.66
CA CYS A 416 38.44 -26.12 38.47
C CYS A 416 38.99 -27.44 37.92
N SER A 417 39.56 -27.40 36.71
CA SER A 417 40.42 -28.46 36.17
C SER A 417 41.83 -28.24 36.67
N CYS A 418 42.27 -28.99 37.68
CA CYS A 418 43.54 -28.74 38.36
C CYS A 418 44.79 -29.11 37.55
N ASP A 419 45.88 -28.37 37.81
CA ASP A 419 47.19 -28.68 37.26
C ASP A 419 47.76 -29.96 37.89
N LEU A 420 48.64 -30.67 37.16
CA LEU A 420 49.21 -31.95 37.60
C LEU A 420 49.86 -31.84 38.99
N GLY A 421 49.38 -32.66 39.92
CA GLY A 421 49.80 -32.66 41.32
C GLY A 421 48.91 -31.84 42.27
N TYR A 422 47.79 -31.29 41.79
CA TYR A 422 46.80 -30.59 42.60
C TYR A 422 45.39 -31.16 42.42
N GLU A 423 44.58 -31.07 43.49
CA GLU A 423 43.23 -31.63 43.57
C GLU A 423 42.34 -30.83 44.53
N GLY A 424 41.06 -31.21 44.63
CA GLY A 424 40.01 -30.48 45.36
C GLY A 424 39.36 -29.37 44.53
N GLU A 425 38.19 -28.90 44.97
CA GLU A 425 37.30 -28.02 44.19
C GLU A 425 37.91 -26.68 43.75
N ASP A 426 38.94 -26.21 44.45
CA ASP A 426 39.69 -24.98 44.14
C ASP A 426 41.18 -25.22 43.82
N CYS A 427 41.62 -26.48 43.65
CA CYS A 427 43.01 -26.89 43.45
C CYS A 427 43.98 -26.47 44.58
N GLY A 428 43.46 -26.26 45.80
CA GLY A 428 44.28 -25.96 46.99
C GLY A 428 45.04 -27.16 47.56
N THR A 429 44.57 -28.39 47.34
CA THR A 429 45.18 -29.62 47.87
C THR A 429 46.25 -30.15 46.90
N ARG A 430 47.32 -30.77 47.43
CA ARG A 430 48.31 -31.49 46.63
C ARG A 430 48.00 -32.99 46.58
N SER A 431 47.94 -33.53 45.36
CA SER A 431 47.81 -34.98 45.13
C SER A 431 49.05 -35.75 45.59
N CYS A 432 48.86 -36.93 46.17
CA CYS A 432 49.94 -37.86 46.48
C CYS A 432 50.14 -38.95 45.41
N PRO A 433 51.36 -39.51 45.24
CA PRO A 433 51.64 -40.61 44.32
C PRO A 433 50.65 -41.77 44.50
N ARG A 434 49.82 -42.02 43.47
CA ARG A 434 48.78 -43.08 43.43
C ARG A 434 47.93 -43.17 44.71
N GLY A 435 47.63 -42.04 45.35
CA GLY A 435 46.85 -41.99 46.60
C GLY A 435 47.45 -42.82 47.74
N CYS A 436 48.78 -42.98 47.76
CA CYS A 436 49.49 -43.83 48.71
C CYS A 436 49.02 -45.29 48.74
N GLN A 437 48.43 -45.77 47.63
CA GLN A 437 47.87 -47.13 47.46
C GLN A 437 46.84 -47.52 48.55
N GLY A 438 46.27 -46.55 49.28
CA GLY A 438 45.44 -46.80 50.46
C GLY A 438 46.19 -47.40 51.66
N ARG A 439 47.52 -47.25 51.73
CA ARG A 439 48.45 -47.88 52.70
C ARG A 439 49.42 -46.87 53.31
N GLY A 440 48.94 -45.64 53.48
CA GLY A 440 49.69 -44.54 54.03
C GLY A 440 48.92 -43.22 53.95
N GLN A 441 49.36 -42.24 54.74
CA GLN A 441 48.73 -40.93 54.84
C GLN A 441 49.39 -39.95 53.85
N CYS A 442 48.56 -39.20 53.12
CA CYS A 442 49.02 -38.14 52.23
C CYS A 442 49.27 -36.84 53.01
N LEU A 443 50.52 -36.38 53.05
CA LEU A 443 50.92 -35.13 53.71
C LEU A 443 51.69 -34.24 52.72
N GLU A 444 51.10 -33.09 52.37
CA GLU A 444 51.65 -32.10 51.42
C GLU A 444 52.13 -32.66 50.05
N GLY A 445 51.53 -33.75 49.56
CA GLY A 445 51.92 -34.41 48.32
C GLY A 445 52.95 -35.53 48.47
N ARG A 446 53.31 -35.90 49.71
CA ARG A 446 54.17 -37.06 50.03
C ARG A 446 53.41 -38.10 50.84
N CYS A 447 53.61 -39.38 50.54
CA CYS A 447 53.09 -40.47 51.34
C CYS A 447 53.95 -40.76 52.59
N VAL A 448 53.28 -40.97 53.72
CA VAL A 448 53.84 -41.58 54.93
C VAL A 448 53.19 -42.95 55.09
N CYS A 449 53.97 -44.01 54.87
CA CYS A 449 53.45 -45.37 54.77
C CYS A 449 53.11 -45.99 56.12
N ASP A 450 52.09 -46.84 56.12
CA ASP A 450 51.70 -47.65 57.27
C ASP A 450 52.76 -48.74 57.56
N ASP A 451 52.70 -49.34 58.74
CA ASP A 451 53.74 -50.31 59.14
C ASP A 451 53.79 -51.54 58.22
N GLY A 452 55.01 -52.01 57.97
CA GLY A 452 55.29 -53.03 56.96
C GLY A 452 55.33 -52.54 55.49
N TYR A 453 55.02 -51.27 55.19
CA TYR A 453 55.05 -50.71 53.83
C TYR A 453 56.10 -49.62 53.62
N GLU A 454 56.56 -49.47 52.37
CA GLU A 454 57.49 -48.41 51.93
C GLU A 454 57.44 -48.14 50.41
N GLY A 455 58.31 -47.25 49.93
CA GLY A 455 58.25 -46.65 48.59
C GLY A 455 57.52 -45.30 48.58
N GLU A 456 57.60 -44.57 47.47
CA GLU A 456 57.03 -43.22 47.36
C GLU A 456 55.49 -43.19 47.34
N ASP A 457 54.87 -44.32 46.98
CA ASP A 457 53.42 -44.56 46.97
C ASP A 457 52.99 -45.67 47.94
N CYS A 458 53.88 -46.14 48.82
CA CYS A 458 53.62 -47.24 49.78
C CYS A 458 53.28 -48.60 49.14
N GLY A 459 53.66 -48.83 47.87
CA GLY A 459 53.44 -50.10 47.18
C GLY A 459 54.35 -51.26 47.61
N VAL A 460 55.51 -51.00 48.23
CA VAL A 460 56.51 -52.03 48.57
C VAL A 460 56.24 -52.61 49.96
N ARG A 461 56.38 -53.93 50.12
CA ARG A 461 56.24 -54.63 51.41
C ARG A 461 57.60 -54.99 51.99
N ARG A 462 57.82 -54.67 53.27
CA ARG A 462 59.03 -55.08 54.03
C ARG A 462 58.98 -56.57 54.38
N CYS A 463 60.12 -57.25 54.28
CA CYS A 463 60.27 -58.62 54.75
C CYS A 463 60.72 -58.71 56.22
N PRO A 464 60.34 -59.78 56.96
CA PRO A 464 60.81 -60.04 58.32
C PRO A 464 62.35 -60.02 58.42
N ARG A 465 62.88 -59.06 59.20
CA ARG A 465 64.32 -58.90 59.51
C ARG A 465 65.28 -58.95 58.29
N ASP A 466 64.87 -58.44 57.12
CA ASP A 466 65.67 -58.53 55.89
C ASP A 466 66.11 -59.98 55.56
N CYS A 467 65.24 -60.95 55.89
CA CYS A 467 65.50 -62.39 55.78
C CYS A 467 66.81 -62.83 56.46
N ASN A 468 67.22 -62.13 57.53
CA ASN A 468 68.52 -62.21 58.21
C ASN A 468 69.75 -62.22 57.27
N GLN A 469 69.61 -61.69 56.05
CA GLN A 469 70.59 -61.79 54.96
C GLN A 469 70.97 -63.24 54.61
N ARG A 470 69.98 -64.15 54.69
CA ARG A 470 70.07 -65.60 54.41
C ARG A 470 68.92 -66.10 53.53
N GLY A 471 68.28 -65.18 52.82
CA GLY A 471 67.19 -65.43 51.90
C GLY A 471 67.00 -64.24 50.95
N VAL A 472 66.09 -64.38 50.00
CA VAL A 472 65.65 -63.30 49.11
C VAL A 472 64.25 -62.86 49.55
N CYS A 473 64.07 -61.55 49.74
CA CYS A 473 62.76 -60.95 49.98
C CYS A 473 61.95 -60.88 48.68
N GLN A 474 60.72 -61.41 48.68
CA GLN A 474 59.75 -61.27 47.59
C GLN A 474 58.36 -60.97 48.19
N ASP A 475 57.80 -59.80 47.89
CA ASP A 475 56.45 -59.35 48.32
C ASP A 475 56.13 -59.48 49.82
N GLY A 476 57.15 -59.34 50.67
CA GLY A 476 57.06 -59.47 52.13
C GLY A 476 57.36 -60.89 52.67
N VAL A 477 57.63 -61.86 51.80
CA VAL A 477 57.96 -63.25 52.14
C VAL A 477 59.44 -63.53 51.91
N CYS A 478 60.08 -64.23 52.85
CA CYS A 478 61.49 -64.62 52.75
C CYS A 478 61.66 -66.01 52.12
N THR A 479 62.36 -66.06 50.98
CA THR A 479 62.76 -67.31 50.32
C THR A 479 64.18 -67.66 50.74
N CYS A 480 64.33 -68.64 51.64
CA CYS A 480 65.62 -68.95 52.28
C CYS A 480 66.63 -69.64 51.35
N TRP A 481 67.91 -69.36 51.58
CA TRP A 481 69.01 -70.03 50.90
C TRP A 481 69.24 -71.44 51.45
N GLU A 482 69.95 -72.28 50.68
CA GLU A 482 70.16 -73.69 51.02
C GLU A 482 70.78 -73.86 52.41
N GLY A 483 70.23 -74.80 53.19
CA GLY A 483 70.62 -75.04 54.58
C GLY A 483 69.96 -74.12 55.61
N PHE A 484 69.14 -73.15 55.21
CA PHE A 484 68.39 -72.24 56.10
C PHE A 484 66.86 -72.37 55.98
N ALA A 485 66.14 -72.00 57.03
CA ALA A 485 64.68 -72.13 57.13
C ALA A 485 64.07 -71.15 58.16
N GLY A 486 62.73 -71.09 58.22
CA GLY A 486 61.97 -70.16 59.07
C GLY A 486 61.53 -68.89 58.33
N GLU A 487 60.55 -68.18 58.88
CA GLU A 487 59.90 -67.02 58.24
C GLU A 487 60.85 -65.84 57.96
N ASP A 488 61.96 -65.78 58.70
CA ASP A 488 63.05 -64.81 58.53
C ASP A 488 64.39 -65.48 58.14
N CYS A 489 64.38 -66.77 57.79
CA CYS A 489 65.56 -67.58 57.45
C CYS A 489 66.62 -67.72 58.56
N GLY A 490 66.26 -67.52 59.82
CA GLY A 490 67.19 -67.65 60.96
C GLY A 490 67.57 -69.09 61.37
N LEU A 491 66.82 -70.12 60.97
CA LEU A 491 67.04 -71.51 61.38
C LEU A 491 68.00 -72.25 60.42
N ARG A 492 68.67 -73.31 60.90
CA ARG A 492 69.55 -74.18 60.09
C ARG A 492 68.99 -75.60 59.94
N VAL A 493 69.22 -76.22 58.78
CA VAL A 493 68.79 -77.59 58.44
C VAL A 493 69.91 -78.61 58.68
N CYS A 494 69.58 -79.84 59.09
CA CYS A 494 70.54 -80.95 59.28
C CYS A 494 70.34 -82.10 58.27
N PRO A 495 71.39 -82.89 57.96
CA PRO A 495 71.32 -84.04 57.05
C PRO A 495 70.19 -85.02 57.40
N SER A 496 69.19 -85.11 56.51
CA SER A 496 68.04 -86.01 56.60
C SER A 496 67.35 -86.03 57.98
N ASN A 497 67.33 -84.89 58.67
CA ASN A 497 66.84 -84.72 60.06
C ASN A 497 67.34 -85.81 61.03
N CYS A 498 68.61 -86.23 60.87
CA CYS A 498 69.26 -87.26 61.68
C CYS A 498 68.47 -88.59 61.75
N HIS A 499 67.65 -88.85 60.73
CA HIS A 499 66.69 -89.96 60.64
C HIS A 499 65.76 -90.11 61.87
N ARG A 500 65.56 -89.04 62.66
CA ARG A 500 64.90 -89.08 63.99
C ARG A 500 65.52 -90.12 64.96
N ARG A 501 66.85 -90.30 64.87
CA ARG A 501 67.70 -91.21 65.68
C ARG A 501 68.94 -90.49 66.20
N GLY A 502 68.77 -89.21 66.50
CA GLY A 502 69.84 -88.31 66.93
C GLY A 502 69.40 -86.85 66.91
N ARG A 503 70.16 -85.98 67.58
CA ARG A 503 69.91 -84.54 67.66
C ARG A 503 70.67 -83.78 66.56
N CYS A 504 70.01 -82.78 65.98
CA CYS A 504 70.64 -81.78 65.12
C CYS A 504 71.32 -80.71 65.98
N GLU A 505 72.63 -80.56 65.87
CA GLU A 505 73.40 -79.49 66.51
C GLU A 505 74.35 -78.85 65.49
N ASN A 506 74.19 -77.54 65.23
CA ASN A 506 75.00 -76.75 64.31
C ASN A 506 75.18 -77.35 62.90
N GLY A 507 74.16 -78.05 62.38
CA GLY A 507 74.20 -78.70 61.06
C GLY A 507 74.77 -80.11 61.04
N ARG A 508 75.20 -80.65 62.20
CA ARG A 508 75.69 -82.02 62.37
C ARG A 508 74.71 -82.85 63.20
N CYS A 509 74.62 -84.14 62.91
CA CYS A 509 73.87 -85.09 63.72
C CYS A 509 74.74 -85.72 64.82
N VAL A 510 74.18 -85.76 66.03
CA VAL A 510 74.70 -86.49 67.19
C VAL A 510 73.76 -87.67 67.43
N CYS A 511 74.25 -88.91 67.30
CA CYS A 511 73.39 -90.09 67.19
C CYS A 511 73.02 -90.72 68.54
N ASP A 512 71.82 -91.28 68.59
CA ASP A 512 71.31 -92.03 69.74
C ASP A 512 72.07 -93.36 69.91
N SER A 513 72.07 -93.90 71.14
CA SER A 513 72.80 -95.13 71.46
C SER A 513 72.35 -96.33 70.62
N GLY A 514 73.33 -97.05 70.07
CA GLY A 514 73.09 -98.15 69.12
C GLY A 514 72.98 -97.72 67.65
N TYR A 515 73.11 -96.41 67.34
CA TYR A 515 73.17 -95.88 65.98
C TYR A 515 74.49 -95.14 65.69
N THR A 516 74.92 -95.18 64.43
CA THR A 516 76.17 -94.57 63.94
C THR A 516 76.01 -94.01 62.52
N GLY A 517 77.03 -93.26 62.05
CA GLY A 517 77.07 -92.63 60.73
C GLY A 517 76.58 -91.17 60.73
N PRO A 518 76.85 -90.39 59.66
CA PRO A 518 76.62 -88.94 59.62
C PRO A 518 75.14 -88.52 59.67
N SER A 519 74.21 -89.45 59.38
CA SER A 519 72.75 -89.26 59.48
C SER A 519 72.09 -90.21 60.50
N CYS A 520 72.87 -90.91 61.32
CA CYS A 520 72.39 -91.86 62.35
C CYS A 520 71.58 -93.06 61.82
N ALA A 521 71.95 -93.55 60.63
CA ALA A 521 71.25 -94.64 59.94
C ALA A 521 71.67 -96.05 60.40
N THR A 522 72.94 -96.26 60.77
CA THR A 522 73.56 -97.59 60.87
C THR A 522 73.50 -98.18 62.28
N ARG A 523 73.12 -99.45 62.44
CA ARG A 523 73.00 -100.16 63.74
C ARG A 523 74.25 -100.96 64.14
N THR A 524 74.49 -101.13 65.44
CA THR A 524 75.58 -101.93 66.01
C THR A 524 75.15 -103.38 66.33
N CYS A 525 76.07 -104.36 66.29
CA CYS A 525 75.83 -105.78 66.65
C CYS A 525 76.34 -106.18 68.05
N PRO A 526 75.79 -107.23 68.69
CA PRO A 526 76.31 -107.81 69.93
C PRO A 526 77.72 -108.37 69.79
N ALA A 527 78.65 -107.92 70.65
CA ALA A 527 80.02 -108.44 70.81
C ALA A 527 80.82 -108.67 69.50
N ASP A 528 80.49 -107.93 68.44
CA ASP A 528 80.96 -108.14 67.05
C ASP A 528 80.98 -109.62 66.61
N CYS A 529 79.95 -110.38 67.02
CA CYS A 529 79.80 -111.81 66.75
C CYS A 529 81.01 -112.68 67.17
N ARG A 530 81.82 -112.17 68.11
CA ARG A 530 83.11 -112.71 68.59
C ARG A 530 84.08 -113.16 67.49
N GLY A 531 83.97 -112.62 66.28
CA GLY A 531 84.72 -113.09 65.11
C GLY A 531 84.42 -114.53 64.67
N ARG A 532 83.33 -115.14 65.17
CA ARG A 532 82.84 -116.49 64.81
C ARG A 532 81.54 -116.45 63.98
N GLY A 533 81.18 -115.27 63.50
CA GLY A 533 80.03 -115.02 62.64
C GLY A 533 80.06 -113.63 62.02
N ARG A 534 79.09 -113.34 61.16
CA ARG A 534 78.95 -112.05 60.46
C ARG A 534 77.81 -111.22 61.04
N CYS A 535 78.09 -109.95 61.36
CA CYS A 535 77.09 -108.96 61.72
C CYS A 535 76.21 -108.59 60.49
N VAL A 536 74.89 -108.70 60.63
CA VAL A 536 73.89 -108.29 59.64
C VAL A 536 72.73 -107.57 60.35
N GLN A 537 72.54 -106.28 60.08
CA GLN A 537 71.47 -105.41 60.62
C GLN A 537 71.34 -105.32 62.17
N GLY A 538 72.29 -105.87 62.93
CA GLY A 538 72.23 -105.96 64.40
C GLY A 538 72.15 -107.40 64.95
N VAL A 539 72.12 -108.41 64.08
CA VAL A 539 72.09 -109.85 64.43
C VAL A 539 73.36 -110.53 63.92
N CYS A 540 73.82 -111.56 64.63
CA CYS A 540 74.99 -112.35 64.26
C CYS A 540 74.60 -113.66 63.54
N VAL A 541 75.22 -113.91 62.38
CA VAL A 541 75.07 -115.15 61.61
C VAL A 541 76.33 -115.99 61.76
N CYS A 542 76.23 -117.12 62.45
CA CYS A 542 77.38 -117.90 62.90
C CYS A 542 77.99 -118.80 61.81
N HIS A 543 79.27 -119.12 61.97
CA HIS A 543 79.97 -120.09 61.13
C HIS A 543 79.63 -121.54 61.52
N VAL A 544 79.78 -122.47 60.58
CA VAL A 544 79.44 -123.89 60.78
C VAL A 544 80.21 -124.48 61.96
N GLY A 545 79.49 -125.19 62.83
CA GLY A 545 80.01 -125.69 64.11
C GLY A 545 79.81 -124.71 65.29
N TYR A 546 79.33 -123.48 65.04
CA TYR A 546 79.06 -122.48 66.07
C TYR A 546 77.59 -122.04 66.14
N SER A 547 77.07 -121.87 67.36
CA SER A 547 75.69 -121.41 67.61
C SER A 547 75.58 -120.43 68.80
N GLY A 548 74.38 -119.88 69.00
CA GLY A 548 74.08 -118.84 70.00
C GLY A 548 74.10 -117.41 69.42
N GLU A 549 73.48 -116.46 70.13
CA GLU A 549 73.26 -115.06 69.66
C GLU A 549 74.55 -114.27 69.37
N ASP A 550 75.69 -114.71 69.92
CA ASP A 550 77.03 -114.17 69.72
C ASP A 550 78.05 -115.23 69.23
N CYS A 551 77.56 -116.37 68.73
CA CYS A 551 78.32 -117.46 68.12
C CYS A 551 79.34 -118.15 69.05
N GLY A 552 78.95 -118.37 70.33
CA GLY A 552 79.82 -118.90 71.39
C GLY A 552 79.75 -120.41 71.70
N GLN A 553 78.84 -121.20 71.09
CA GLN A 553 78.57 -122.60 71.48
C GLN A 553 78.99 -123.60 70.38
N GLU A 554 79.33 -124.87 70.72
CA GLU A 554 79.87 -125.90 69.80
C GLU A 554 79.05 -127.22 69.84
N GLU A 555 78.95 -127.98 68.73
CA GLU A 555 78.09 -129.18 68.59
C GLU A 555 78.81 -130.48 68.09
N PRO A 556 78.34 -131.70 68.46
CA PRO A 556 79.00 -132.99 68.15
C PRO A 556 78.52 -133.71 66.84
N PRO A 557 79.31 -134.66 66.29
CA PRO A 557 79.07 -135.28 64.98
C PRO A 557 78.12 -136.49 64.95
N ALA A 558 77.55 -136.76 63.76
CA ALA A 558 76.44 -137.70 63.53
C ALA A 558 76.73 -139.21 63.66
N SER A 559 77.98 -139.65 63.90
CA SER A 559 78.34 -141.07 63.99
C SER A 559 77.92 -141.76 65.30
N ALA A 560 77.18 -141.08 66.17
CA ALA A 560 76.85 -141.52 67.53
C ALA A 560 75.56 -142.35 67.66
N CYS A 561 74.84 -142.64 66.56
CA CYS A 561 73.48 -143.19 66.62
C CYS A 561 73.39 -144.67 66.20
N PRO A 562 72.65 -145.51 66.96
CA PRO A 562 72.61 -146.95 66.73
C PRO A 562 71.83 -147.30 65.44
N GLY A 563 72.43 -148.13 64.59
CA GLY A 563 71.90 -148.56 63.29
C GLY A 563 72.50 -147.82 62.09
N GLY A 564 72.82 -146.53 62.26
CA GLY A 564 73.31 -145.65 61.19
C GLY A 564 72.17 -145.13 60.30
N CYS A 565 72.18 -143.82 60.04
CA CYS A 565 71.17 -143.16 59.19
C CYS A 565 71.62 -143.12 57.71
N GLY A 566 70.65 -143.10 56.80
CA GLY A 566 70.88 -143.01 55.36
C GLY A 566 71.47 -141.67 54.88
N PRO A 567 71.95 -141.58 53.62
CA PRO A 567 72.64 -140.39 53.10
C PRO A 567 71.74 -139.14 52.91
N ARG A 568 70.45 -139.21 53.26
CA ARG A 568 69.50 -138.09 53.28
C ARG A 568 68.77 -137.96 54.62
N GLU A 569 69.35 -138.54 55.67
CA GLU A 569 68.82 -138.54 57.02
C GLU A 569 69.88 -137.98 57.99
N LEU A 570 69.49 -137.04 58.85
CA LEU A 570 70.30 -136.68 60.01
C LEU A 570 69.85 -137.50 61.21
N CYS A 571 70.80 -137.94 62.05
CA CYS A 571 70.42 -138.36 63.39
C CYS A 571 70.14 -137.13 64.26
N ARG A 572 68.93 -137.05 64.83
CA ARG A 572 68.57 -136.07 65.86
C ARG A 572 67.98 -136.82 67.05
N ALA A 573 68.54 -136.60 68.24
CA ALA A 573 68.12 -137.26 69.49
C ALA A 573 68.03 -138.81 69.43
N GLY A 574 68.84 -139.46 68.60
CA GLY A 574 68.87 -140.93 68.46
C GLY A 574 67.90 -141.51 67.42
N GLN A 575 67.20 -140.68 66.63
CA GLN A 575 66.36 -141.11 65.52
C GLN A 575 66.80 -140.46 64.21
N CYS A 576 66.66 -141.18 63.10
CA CYS A 576 66.96 -140.70 61.75
C CYS A 576 65.77 -139.91 61.19
N VAL A 577 66.02 -138.69 60.71
CA VAL A 577 64.99 -137.79 60.16
C VAL A 577 65.46 -137.18 58.84
N CYS A 578 64.55 -137.04 57.87
CA CYS A 578 64.86 -136.52 56.54
C CYS A 578 65.50 -135.13 56.58
N VAL A 579 66.41 -134.88 55.63
CA VAL A 579 66.85 -133.51 55.28
C VAL A 579 65.67 -132.64 54.82
N GLU A 580 65.77 -131.35 55.08
CA GLU A 580 64.74 -130.37 54.71
C GLU A 580 64.48 -130.36 53.19
N GLY A 581 63.21 -130.19 52.80
CA GLY A 581 62.75 -130.30 51.40
C GLY A 581 62.44 -131.73 50.91
N PHE A 582 62.68 -132.77 51.73
CA PHE A 582 62.37 -134.16 51.40
C PHE A 582 61.42 -134.81 52.41
N ARG A 583 60.54 -135.69 51.93
CA ARG A 583 59.57 -136.47 52.72
C ARG A 583 59.41 -137.90 52.19
N GLY A 584 58.70 -138.73 52.95
CA GLY A 584 58.51 -140.16 52.67
C GLY A 584 59.30 -141.05 53.64
N PRO A 585 59.00 -142.35 53.73
CA PRO A 585 59.65 -143.29 54.66
C PRO A 585 61.13 -143.59 54.30
N ASP A 586 61.56 -143.17 53.12
CA ASP A 586 62.88 -143.29 52.51
C ASP A 586 63.45 -141.92 52.08
N CYS A 587 62.79 -140.83 52.47
CA CYS A 587 63.09 -139.45 52.08
C CYS A 587 63.21 -139.23 50.55
N ALA A 588 62.48 -140.00 49.72
CA ALA A 588 62.60 -139.94 48.26
C ALA A 588 61.79 -138.80 47.58
N ILE A 589 60.80 -138.20 48.26
CA ILE A 589 59.82 -137.27 47.66
C ILE A 589 60.19 -135.81 47.98
N GLN A 590 60.37 -134.97 46.96
CA GLN A 590 60.58 -133.52 47.12
C GLN A 590 59.27 -132.74 47.38
N THR A 591 59.37 -131.49 47.88
CA THR A 591 58.22 -130.62 48.18
C THR A 591 58.36 -129.22 47.58
N CYS A 592 57.29 -128.69 46.96
CA CYS A 592 57.23 -127.31 46.43
C CYS A 592 56.70 -126.29 47.47
N PRO A 593 57.03 -124.98 47.32
CA PRO A 593 56.46 -123.89 48.12
C PRO A 593 54.93 -123.85 48.05
N GLY A 594 54.27 -123.84 49.21
CA GLY A 594 52.82 -123.62 49.35
C GLY A 594 51.90 -124.58 48.59
N ASP A 595 52.43 -125.70 48.08
CA ASP A 595 51.78 -126.58 47.08
C ASP A 595 51.17 -125.78 45.90
N CYS A 596 51.86 -124.72 45.50
CA CYS A 596 51.45 -123.75 44.47
C CYS A 596 50.05 -123.12 44.70
N ARG A 597 49.57 -123.16 45.96
CA ARG A 597 48.24 -122.72 46.42
C ARG A 597 47.05 -123.23 45.59
N GLY A 598 47.24 -124.34 44.85
CA GLY A 598 46.26 -124.86 43.88
C GLY A 598 45.98 -123.94 42.69
N ARG A 599 46.88 -123.00 42.37
CA ARG A 599 46.76 -122.02 41.25
C ARG A 599 47.90 -122.11 40.24
N GLY A 600 48.65 -123.20 40.34
CA GLY A 600 49.77 -123.55 39.47
C GLY A 600 50.17 -125.00 39.72
N GLU A 601 51.08 -125.53 38.89
CA GLU A 601 51.60 -126.90 39.02
C GLU A 601 53.01 -126.91 39.62
N CYS A 602 53.29 -127.92 40.44
CA CYS A 602 54.57 -128.13 41.11
C CYS A 602 55.52 -128.95 40.22
N HIS A 603 56.62 -128.36 39.78
CA HIS A 603 57.65 -129.02 38.96
C HIS A 603 59.05 -128.74 39.52
N GLU A 604 59.81 -129.80 39.81
CA GLU A 604 61.20 -129.75 40.34
C GLU A 604 61.41 -128.77 41.52
N GLY A 605 60.43 -128.70 42.43
CA GLY A 605 60.49 -127.82 43.62
C GLY A 605 60.04 -126.37 43.37
N SER A 606 59.55 -126.04 42.17
CA SER A 606 59.09 -124.71 41.78
C SER A 606 57.63 -124.72 41.30
N CYS A 607 56.97 -123.56 41.30
CA CYS A 607 55.56 -123.42 40.95
C CYS A 607 55.36 -122.64 39.64
N VAL A 608 54.52 -123.16 38.74
CA VAL A 608 54.17 -122.54 37.46
C VAL A 608 52.74 -122.02 37.52
N CYS A 609 52.58 -120.69 37.60
CA CYS A 609 51.28 -120.02 37.80
C CYS A 609 50.40 -119.94 36.55
N GLN A 610 49.08 -119.85 36.76
CA GLN A 610 48.09 -119.56 35.72
C GLN A 610 47.91 -118.05 35.47
N ASP A 611 47.48 -117.69 34.26
CA ASP A 611 47.31 -116.29 33.81
C ASP A 611 46.48 -115.42 34.78
N GLY A 612 46.95 -114.19 34.99
CA GLY A 612 46.35 -113.25 35.95
C GLY A 612 46.84 -113.40 37.39
N TYR A 613 47.70 -114.39 37.69
CA TYR A 613 48.38 -114.54 38.98
C TYR A 613 49.89 -114.63 38.82
N ALA A 614 50.64 -114.03 39.76
CA ALA A 614 52.10 -114.02 39.77
C ALA A 614 52.65 -114.14 41.20
N GLY A 615 53.95 -114.38 41.32
CA GLY A 615 54.65 -114.64 42.59
C GLY A 615 55.01 -116.12 42.77
N GLU A 616 55.90 -116.42 43.72
CA GLU A 616 56.45 -117.77 43.94
C GLU A 616 55.40 -118.83 44.35
N ASP A 617 54.23 -118.40 44.79
CA ASP A 617 53.04 -119.24 45.01
C ASP A 617 51.71 -118.61 44.52
N CYS A 618 51.78 -117.71 43.52
CA CYS A 618 50.67 -117.22 42.68
C CYS A 618 49.55 -116.39 43.38
N GLY A 619 49.72 -115.06 43.58
CA GLY A 619 48.93 -114.30 44.58
C GLY A 619 48.27 -112.91 44.30
N GLU A 620 48.68 -112.03 43.37
CA GLU A 620 48.43 -110.55 43.49
C GLU A 620 47.54 -109.83 42.40
N GLY A 621 47.04 -108.59 42.65
CA GLY A 621 46.17 -107.77 41.73
C GLY A 621 45.81 -106.31 42.20
N GLU A 622 45.13 -105.46 41.37
CA GLU A 622 45.22 -103.95 41.39
C GLU A 622 43.89 -103.09 41.32
N ARG A 623 43.82 -101.81 41.82
CA ARG A 623 42.78 -100.75 41.49
C ARG A 623 43.03 -99.24 41.92
N THR A 624 42.01 -98.34 41.81
CA THR A 624 42.06 -96.85 41.53
C THR A 624 41.54 -95.82 42.60
N ALA A 625 41.42 -94.49 42.28
CA ALA A 625 41.44 -93.29 43.21
C ALA A 625 40.16 -92.37 43.36
N PHE A 626 40.25 -91.28 44.19
CA PHE A 626 39.24 -90.31 44.75
C PHE A 626 39.92 -88.94 45.15
N LEU A 627 39.35 -87.76 45.53
CA LEU A 627 38.02 -87.04 45.45
C LEU A 627 38.16 -85.47 45.60
N SER A 628 37.30 -84.73 46.37
CA SER A 628 37.16 -83.22 46.55
C SER A 628 36.33 -82.90 47.84
N PRO A 629 35.88 -81.66 48.30
CA PRO A 629 35.74 -80.28 47.71
C PRO A 629 36.03 -79.06 48.70
N GLU A 630 35.07 -78.08 48.91
CA GLU A 630 34.96 -76.96 49.93
C GLU A 630 35.81 -75.64 49.78
N SER A 631 35.48 -74.40 50.26
CA SER A 631 34.31 -73.72 50.96
C SER A 631 34.32 -72.13 50.88
N GLU A 632 33.40 -71.41 51.57
CA GLU A 632 33.02 -69.94 51.50
C GLU A 632 33.25 -69.10 52.83
N ALA A 633 32.77 -67.87 53.22
CA ALA A 633 31.82 -66.78 52.78
C ALA A 633 32.00 -65.40 53.58
N GLU A 634 31.20 -64.32 53.28
CA GLU A 634 30.84 -63.04 54.02
C GLU A 634 31.92 -61.97 54.46
N GLU A 635 31.74 -60.63 54.56
CA GLU A 635 30.72 -59.58 54.17
C GLU A 635 31.42 -58.17 53.99
N ALA A 636 30.69 -57.07 53.69
CA ALA A 636 31.24 -55.73 53.35
C ALA A 636 30.41 -54.52 53.91
N PRO A 637 30.83 -53.26 53.67
CA PRO A 637 29.90 -52.11 53.61
C PRO A 637 30.07 -51.21 52.36
N ASP A 638 29.09 -50.33 52.14
CA ASP A 638 28.75 -49.69 50.85
C ASP A 638 29.62 -48.50 50.37
N LEU A 639 29.63 -48.30 49.04
CA LEU A 639 29.60 -46.97 48.42
C LEU A 639 28.99 -47.01 47.00
N GLU A 640 28.06 -46.11 46.68
CA GLU A 640 27.51 -45.94 45.33
C GLU A 640 28.44 -45.14 44.41
N THR A 641 28.61 -45.55 43.14
CA THR A 641 28.48 -44.65 41.96
C THR A 641 28.47 -45.44 40.65
N GLU A 642 27.93 -44.84 39.59
CA GLU A 642 27.83 -45.46 38.26
C GLU A 642 29.19 -45.76 37.62
N GLY A 643 29.41 -47.03 37.26
CA GLY A 643 30.51 -47.49 36.42
C GLY A 643 30.00 -48.50 35.39
N ALA A 644 30.19 -48.19 34.10
CA ALA A 644 29.74 -49.08 33.03
C ALA A 644 30.41 -50.46 33.13
N SER A 645 29.59 -51.53 33.10
CA SER A 645 30.06 -52.90 33.31
C SER A 645 31.13 -53.31 32.28
N PRO A 646 32.20 -54.02 32.68
CA PRO A 646 33.24 -54.45 31.76
C PRO A 646 32.67 -55.42 30.70
N PRO A 647 33.15 -55.36 29.44
CA PRO A 647 32.54 -56.11 28.34
C PRO A 647 32.74 -57.62 28.48
N PHE A 648 31.65 -58.34 28.77
CA PHE A 648 31.60 -59.80 28.84
C PHE A 648 32.20 -60.42 27.57
N THR A 649 33.33 -61.13 27.72
CA THR A 649 34.11 -61.66 26.60
C THR A 649 34.35 -63.15 26.79
N ALA A 650 33.75 -63.98 25.92
CA ALA A 650 33.89 -65.42 25.93
C ALA A 650 34.55 -65.93 24.63
N ARG A 651 35.24 -67.08 24.71
CA ARG A 651 35.73 -67.84 23.56
C ARG A 651 34.94 -69.12 23.41
N VAL A 652 34.34 -69.35 22.24
CA VAL A 652 33.62 -70.58 21.91
C VAL A 652 34.41 -71.44 20.91
N PRO A 653 34.27 -72.77 20.93
CA PRO A 653 34.78 -73.65 19.87
C PRO A 653 34.29 -73.26 18.48
N SER A 654 35.08 -73.53 17.45
CA SER A 654 34.73 -73.25 16.04
C SER A 654 33.55 -74.08 15.50
N SER A 655 33.09 -75.10 16.24
CA SER A 655 31.89 -75.89 15.96
C SER A 655 30.62 -75.37 16.66
N SER A 656 30.72 -74.36 17.54
CA SER A 656 29.57 -73.84 18.29
C SER A 656 28.76 -72.84 17.47
N SER A 657 27.49 -73.17 17.21
CA SER A 657 26.52 -72.30 16.53
C SER A 657 25.67 -71.43 17.47
N ALA A 658 25.83 -71.57 18.79
CA ALA A 658 25.12 -70.83 19.82
C ALA A 658 25.98 -70.61 21.08
N TYR A 659 25.61 -69.61 21.88
CA TYR A 659 26.22 -69.28 23.17
C TYR A 659 25.13 -68.70 24.11
N ASP A 660 25.16 -69.06 25.39
CA ASP A 660 24.21 -68.60 26.42
C ASP A 660 24.92 -67.63 27.38
N GLN A 661 24.48 -66.37 27.41
CA GLN A 661 25.01 -65.33 28.29
C GLN A 661 23.97 -65.01 29.37
N ARG A 662 24.32 -65.36 30.61
CA ARG A 662 23.50 -65.09 31.80
C ARG A 662 23.97 -63.82 32.52
N GLY A 663 23.12 -63.26 33.38
CA GLY A 663 23.44 -62.04 34.14
C GLY A 663 23.28 -60.72 33.39
N LEU A 664 22.64 -60.73 32.22
CA LEU A 664 22.16 -59.50 31.57
C LEU A 664 20.92 -58.97 32.34
N ALA A 665 20.87 -57.68 32.64
CA ALA A 665 19.74 -57.06 33.31
C ALA A 665 18.51 -56.99 32.37
N PRO A 666 17.27 -57.10 32.87
CA PRO A 666 16.07 -56.86 32.08
C PRO A 666 15.97 -55.41 31.57
N GLY A 667 15.34 -55.20 30.41
CA GLY A 667 15.08 -53.87 29.84
C GLY A 667 16.28 -53.15 29.22
N GLN A 668 17.51 -53.68 29.37
CA GLN A 668 18.73 -53.05 28.88
C GLN A 668 19.09 -53.46 27.44
N GLU A 669 19.72 -52.54 26.71
CA GLU A 669 20.22 -52.75 25.35
C GLU A 669 21.74 -53.04 25.36
N TYR A 670 22.14 -54.15 24.73
CA TYR A 670 23.51 -54.68 24.72
C TYR A 670 24.02 -54.88 23.29
N GLN A 671 25.22 -54.38 22.99
CA GLN A 671 25.87 -54.58 21.68
C GLN A 671 26.75 -55.84 21.68
N VAL A 672 26.21 -56.96 21.18
CA VAL A 672 26.97 -58.20 21.01
C VAL A 672 27.91 -58.05 19.81
N THR A 673 29.19 -58.40 19.98
CA THR A 673 30.21 -58.36 18.92
C THR A 673 30.96 -59.68 18.82
N VAL A 674 30.96 -60.30 17.65
CA VAL A 674 31.64 -61.57 17.37
C VAL A 674 32.83 -61.32 16.44
N ARG A 675 33.97 -61.95 16.74
CA ARG A 675 35.18 -61.96 15.89
C ARG A 675 35.73 -63.38 15.79
N ALA A 676 36.01 -63.86 14.59
CA ALA A 676 36.72 -65.11 14.38
C ALA A 676 38.23 -64.91 14.62
N LEU A 677 38.88 -65.85 15.30
CA LEU A 677 40.35 -65.87 15.49
C LEU A 677 40.96 -66.94 14.58
N ARG A 678 41.96 -66.58 13.77
CA ARG A 678 42.71 -67.54 12.93
C ARG A 678 44.20 -67.41 13.21
N GLY A 679 44.76 -68.35 13.96
CA GLY A 679 46.10 -68.22 14.52
C GLY A 679 46.10 -67.09 15.57
N THR A 680 46.90 -66.04 15.34
CA THR A 680 46.98 -64.86 16.21
C THR A 680 46.18 -63.66 15.70
N SER A 681 45.61 -63.70 14.49
CA SER A 681 44.89 -62.57 13.89
C SER A 681 43.37 -62.70 14.03
N TRP A 682 42.72 -61.59 14.40
CA TRP A 682 41.27 -61.46 14.47
C TRP A 682 40.71 -61.03 13.11
N GLY A 683 39.65 -61.70 12.66
CA GLY A 683 38.83 -61.25 11.54
C GLY A 683 38.00 -59.99 11.87
N PRO A 684 37.40 -59.36 10.86
CA PRO A 684 36.55 -58.19 11.05
C PRO A 684 35.36 -58.51 11.98
N PRO A 685 34.96 -57.58 12.87
CA PRO A 685 33.82 -57.78 13.76
C PRO A 685 32.50 -57.78 13.01
N ALA A 686 31.63 -58.72 13.38
CA ALA A 686 30.19 -58.60 13.16
C ALA A 686 29.55 -58.22 14.50
N SER A 687 28.80 -57.12 14.55
CA SER A 687 28.09 -56.68 15.76
C SER A 687 26.59 -56.53 15.51
N LYS A 688 25.80 -56.75 16.56
CA LYS A 688 24.35 -56.58 16.57
C LYS A 688 23.89 -56.20 17.97
N THR A 689 23.06 -55.18 18.08
CA THR A 689 22.41 -54.82 19.34
C THR A 689 21.18 -55.68 19.61
N ILE A 690 20.97 -56.02 20.88
CA ILE A 690 19.81 -56.75 21.40
C ILE A 690 19.29 -56.06 22.66
N THR A 691 17.98 -56.06 22.87
CA THR A 691 17.36 -55.58 24.11
C THR A 691 16.78 -56.76 24.87
N THR A 692 17.03 -56.84 26.18
CA THR A 692 16.44 -57.87 27.05
C THR A 692 14.99 -57.51 27.37
N SER A 693 14.07 -58.47 27.26
CA SER A 693 12.65 -58.24 27.54
C SER A 693 12.37 -58.11 29.03
N GLU A 694 11.74 -57.01 29.46
CA GLU A 694 11.10 -56.93 30.76
C GLU A 694 9.84 -57.80 30.77
N SER A 695 9.85 -58.90 31.52
CA SER A 695 8.64 -59.65 31.86
C SER A 695 8.81 -60.52 33.09
N TRP A 696 8.06 -60.23 34.16
CA TRP A 696 7.78 -61.20 35.20
C TRP A 696 6.78 -62.24 34.66
N GLY A 697 6.98 -63.52 35.00
CA GLY A 697 5.91 -64.52 35.01
C GLY A 697 5.50 -65.17 33.67
N CYS A 698 6.00 -66.39 33.46
CA CYS A 698 5.36 -67.53 32.79
C CYS A 698 4.12 -67.29 31.88
N CYS A 699 4.29 -67.45 30.56
CA CYS A 699 3.51 -68.41 29.76
C CYS A 699 4.08 -68.61 28.34
N TRP A 700 3.65 -69.69 27.66
CA TRP A 700 4.07 -70.05 26.30
C TRP A 700 3.21 -69.39 25.22
N GLY A 701 3.80 -69.04 24.07
CA GLY A 701 3.08 -68.60 22.87
C GLY A 701 3.99 -68.54 21.62
N TRP A 702 3.52 -69.04 20.48
CA TRP A 702 4.27 -69.05 19.21
C TRP A 702 3.95 -67.85 18.31
N GLY A 703 4.90 -67.44 17.46
CA GLY A 703 4.67 -66.49 16.35
C GLY A 703 5.86 -66.42 15.40
N VAL A 704 5.64 -66.50 14.09
CA VAL A 704 6.70 -66.62 13.05
C VAL A 704 6.40 -65.72 11.85
N MET A 705 7.48 -65.27 11.17
CA MET A 705 7.53 -64.46 9.93
C MET A 705 7.12 -62.97 10.03
N GLY A 706 7.78 -62.05 9.31
CA GLY A 706 9.03 -62.23 8.56
C GLY A 706 9.35 -61.14 7.51
N ARG A 707 10.60 -61.17 7.03
CA ARG A 707 11.14 -60.57 5.78
C ARG A 707 10.73 -59.13 5.42
N LYS A 708 11.75 -58.27 5.30
CA LYS A 708 12.41 -58.16 3.99
C LYS A 708 13.92 -57.99 4.13
#